data_AF-A0A1D3TVG2-F1
#
_entry.id   AF-A0A1D3TVG2-F1
#
_cell.length_a   1.000
_cell.length_b   1.000
_cell.length_c   1.000
_cell.angle_alpha   90.00
_cell.angle_beta   90.00
_cell.angle_gamma   90.00
#
_symmetry.space_group_name_H-M   'P 1'
#
loop_
_entity.id
_entity.type
_entity.pdbx_description
1 polymer ?
#
loop_
_entity_poly.entity_id
_entity_poly.type
_entity_poly.pdbx_seq_one_letter_code
_entity_poly.pdbx_strand_id
1 'polypeptide(L)'
;MEKCGQVQKSENSKMNNFENHKLISDFNIKINRDTVMHIMDCRKDSPVYEEVLQEYEELEKEISALIEPAAIIKFGRLEAEVKLEGLENGAPVVYVLATAGLDISELSSRYFAEGDYLRGMLADAMADDYLFQTDSEVQKIIREECRLRRLGIRQRFEAPGTMPMEMQKAILDETEAYERLKIDITTGYMFTAVKTTGYLLEVTEDENDFHADQNCEACEAVGCKRRKVAETGVKVTSGDSVYEIGCKEKESLLEAMVRNGIFVSAVCGGNGKCGKCSIQVIEGELEITAADREVFGQEELAAGFRLSCRAYPKAGCSIKLAAGNESDFEILSDYRNEDDEKSKAGEDSYLIGIDIGTTTIAITLVGAESKRTVKTFTIVNKQRAYGADVISRIQSSNEGKMEELRDSVRESLNLGIREIVESTRIAKSSIKKIAVSGNTTMQHLLLGYSCETLGVFPFTPVDVGLTEKPFLEIMGNDYLQSPVVLLPGISTFVGSDIVSGLLLCDFDRKKEISMLIDLGTNCEMAIGNSERILVCSTAAGPAFEGGNIQNGTGSIPGAISSVSIEDGKAIYETIAGKQPVGICGTGAIETVAELLRADLIDETGRLDEAYFEEGYELARNPEGRSIVFTQKDIREIQLAKSAVRAGIETLAERYGTELDAIASVYIAGGFGFKVDISKAVYIGLLPEEFSGKIETVGNSSLGGAVRYLTEDGADKRVEKIVEASEEINLSGDKFFNERYMEYMYFE
;
A
#
# COMPACT_ATOMS: atom_id res chain seq x y z
N MET A 1 -49.33 8.61 80.01
CA MET A 1 -49.49 9.99 79.50
C MET A 1 -48.24 10.27 78.69
N GLU A 2 -48.33 10.11 77.37
CA GLU A 2 -48.45 11.23 76.41
C GLU A 2 -47.05 11.73 76.02
N LYS A 3 -46.61 11.82 74.77
CA LYS A 3 -47.22 11.60 73.45
C LYS A 3 -46.07 11.22 72.51
N CYS A 4 -46.12 10.01 71.98
CA CYS A 4 -45.62 9.73 70.64
C CYS A 4 -46.68 10.32 69.70
N GLY A 5 -46.34 11.37 68.98
CA GLY A 5 -47.29 12.19 68.22
C GLY A 5 -46.60 12.82 67.03
N GLN A 6 -46.80 12.17 65.89
CA GLN A 6 -46.50 12.57 64.52
C GLN A 6 -46.70 14.08 64.27
N VAL A 7 -45.69 14.71 63.66
CA VAL A 7 -45.92 15.77 62.70
C VAL A 7 -45.27 15.32 61.40
N GLN A 8 -46.13 15.01 60.43
CA GLN A 8 -45.81 14.70 59.05
C GLN A 8 -44.83 15.72 58.49
N LYS A 9 -43.65 15.27 58.06
CA LYS A 9 -42.98 15.86 56.90
C LYS A 9 -43.26 14.93 55.74
N SER A 10 -44.22 15.33 54.92
CA SER A 10 -44.35 14.89 53.55
C SER A 10 -43.10 15.29 52.78
N GLU A 11 -42.08 14.43 52.77
CA GLU A 11 -41.11 14.44 51.68
C GLU A 11 -41.82 13.81 50.47
N ASN A 12 -42.42 14.68 49.66
CA ASN A 12 -42.82 14.33 48.30
C ASN A 12 -41.56 13.83 47.59
N SER A 13 -41.45 12.52 47.37
CA SER A 13 -40.43 11.99 46.47
C SER A 13 -40.68 12.62 45.09
N LYS A 14 -39.60 13.06 44.43
CA LYS A 14 -39.64 13.64 43.08
C LYS A 14 -40.13 12.63 42.01
N MET A 15 -40.49 11.40 42.39
CA MET A 15 -40.78 10.27 41.51
C MET A 15 -42.26 9.84 41.43
N ASN A 16 -43.20 10.53 42.09
CA ASN A 16 -44.60 10.08 42.19
C ASN A 16 -45.52 10.39 40.99
N ASN A 17 -44.97 10.72 39.82
CA ASN A 17 -45.74 10.83 38.56
C ASN A 17 -44.82 10.52 37.35
N PHE A 18 -44.21 9.33 37.36
CA PHE A 18 -43.14 8.96 36.44
C PHE A 18 -43.65 8.52 35.06
N GLU A 19 -44.80 7.84 35.03
CA GLU A 19 -45.31 7.14 33.86
C GLU A 19 -46.08 8.09 32.93
N ASN A 20 -45.48 8.43 31.80
CA ASN A 20 -46.16 9.11 30.69
C ASN A 20 -45.52 8.67 29.39
N HIS A 21 -46.36 8.24 28.43
CA HIS A 21 -45.95 8.07 27.04
C HIS A 21 -46.02 9.40 26.32
N LYS A 22 -45.04 9.65 25.44
CA LYS A 22 -45.07 10.75 24.50
C LYS A 22 -44.83 10.19 23.10
N LEU A 23 -45.86 10.28 22.26
CA LEU A 23 -45.77 10.01 20.83
C LEU A 23 -45.31 11.28 20.13
N ILE A 24 -44.28 11.16 19.31
CA ILE A 24 -43.71 12.23 18.51
C ILE A 24 -43.85 11.78 17.05
N SER A 25 -44.51 12.60 16.25
CA SER A 25 -44.74 12.32 14.83
C SER A 25 -44.45 13.53 13.92
N ASP A 26 -44.04 14.65 14.52
CA ASP A 26 -43.73 15.89 13.79
C ASP A 26 -42.22 16.12 13.82
N PHE A 27 -41.54 15.53 12.82
CA PHE A 27 -40.10 15.67 12.62
C PHE A 27 -39.82 16.51 11.39
N ASN A 28 -38.98 17.54 11.54
CA ASN A 28 -38.52 18.35 10.41
C ASN A 28 -37.12 17.90 9.99
N ILE A 29 -37.05 16.70 9.41
CA ILE A 29 -35.81 16.04 9.01
C ILE A 29 -35.74 15.99 7.48
N LYS A 30 -34.53 16.21 6.95
CA LYS A 30 -34.24 16.08 5.52
C LYS A 30 -33.14 15.06 5.34
N ILE A 31 -33.33 14.18 4.36
CA ILE A 31 -32.31 13.21 3.96
C ILE A 31 -31.05 13.99 3.58
N ASN A 32 -29.91 13.62 4.17
CA ASN A 32 -28.65 14.27 3.87
C ASN A 32 -27.98 13.54 2.72
N ARG A 33 -28.05 14.13 1.52
CA ARG A 33 -27.44 13.59 0.30
C ARG A 33 -25.99 13.16 0.51
N ASP A 34 -25.15 14.02 1.08
CA ASP A 34 -23.72 13.72 1.21
C ASP A 34 -23.48 12.53 2.17
N THR A 35 -24.35 12.35 3.18
CA THR A 35 -24.32 11.20 4.08
C THR A 35 -24.79 9.92 3.38
N VAL A 36 -25.86 9.98 2.59
CA VAL A 36 -26.35 8.84 1.79
C VAL A 36 -25.30 8.41 0.77
N MET A 37 -24.69 9.36 0.06
CA MET A 37 -23.60 9.09 -0.89
C MET A 37 -22.39 8.43 -0.21
N HIS A 38 -22.05 8.86 1.00
CA HIS A 38 -20.99 8.23 1.80
C HIS A 38 -21.33 6.80 2.24
N ILE A 39 -22.59 6.53 2.65
CA ILE A 39 -23.06 5.17 2.96
C ILE A 39 -22.95 4.28 1.72
N MET A 40 -23.31 4.83 0.55
CA MET A 40 -23.26 4.17 -0.76
C MET A 40 -21.83 4.01 -1.34
N ASP A 41 -20.79 4.53 -0.68
CA ASP A 41 -19.42 4.65 -1.23
C ASP A 41 -19.32 5.45 -2.54
N CYS A 42 -20.33 6.25 -2.84
CA CYS A 42 -20.41 6.98 -4.09
C CYS A 42 -19.80 8.37 -3.91
N ARG A 43 -18.49 8.48 -4.17
CA ARG A 43 -17.77 9.76 -4.10
C ARG A 43 -17.94 10.57 -5.40
N LYS A 44 -17.76 11.89 -5.33
CA LYS A 44 -17.95 12.81 -6.49
C LYS A 44 -17.08 12.50 -7.70
N ASP A 45 -15.97 11.80 -7.49
CA ASP A 45 -15.02 11.32 -8.49
C ASP A 45 -15.35 9.92 -9.03
N SER A 46 -16.40 9.26 -8.50
CA SER A 46 -16.88 7.98 -9.00
C SER A 46 -17.48 8.12 -10.41
N PRO A 47 -17.16 7.23 -11.36
CA PRO A 47 -17.67 7.28 -12.73
C PRO A 47 -19.19 7.07 -12.82
N VAL A 48 -19.80 6.49 -11.78
CA VAL A 48 -21.25 6.30 -11.67
C VAL A 48 -21.91 7.39 -10.83
N TYR A 49 -21.17 8.38 -10.35
CA TYR A 49 -21.69 9.39 -9.42
C TYR A 49 -22.90 10.15 -9.98
N GLU A 50 -22.84 10.58 -11.25
CA GLU A 50 -23.96 11.30 -11.88
C GLU A 50 -25.19 10.40 -12.09
N GLU A 51 -24.99 9.12 -12.40
CA GLU A 51 -26.06 8.13 -12.55
C GLU A 51 -26.74 7.85 -11.20
N VAL A 52 -25.94 7.58 -10.16
CA VAL A 52 -26.43 7.37 -8.78
C VAL A 52 -27.09 8.65 -8.22
N LEU A 53 -26.56 9.83 -8.56
CA LEU A 53 -27.14 11.10 -8.16
C LEU A 53 -28.49 11.34 -8.83
N GLN A 54 -28.63 11.02 -10.11
CA GLN A 54 -29.92 11.10 -10.81
C GLN A 54 -30.96 10.17 -10.16
N GLU A 55 -30.58 8.92 -9.89
CA GLU A 55 -31.45 7.96 -9.19
C GLU A 55 -31.81 8.42 -7.77
N TYR A 56 -30.85 9.01 -7.04
CA TYR A 56 -31.08 9.62 -5.73
C TYR A 56 -32.14 10.73 -5.82
N GLU A 57 -32.04 11.66 -6.79
CA GLU A 57 -32.96 12.79 -6.92
C GLU A 57 -34.39 12.38 -7.31
N GLU A 58 -34.53 11.25 -8.03
CA GLU A 58 -35.82 10.65 -8.33
C GLU A 58 -36.41 9.96 -7.09
N LEU A 59 -35.62 9.11 -6.43
CA LEU A 59 -36.03 8.38 -5.24
C LEU A 59 -36.34 9.28 -4.05
N GLU A 60 -35.59 10.35 -3.84
CA GLU A 60 -35.79 11.29 -2.73
C GLU A 60 -37.22 11.84 -2.73
N LYS A 61 -37.80 12.08 -3.91
CA LYS A 61 -39.19 12.55 -4.05
C LYS A 61 -40.22 11.48 -3.69
N GLU A 62 -39.98 10.25 -4.11
CA GLU A 62 -40.84 9.10 -3.81
C GLU A 62 -40.79 8.77 -2.31
N ILE A 63 -39.58 8.71 -1.76
CA ILE A 63 -39.31 8.41 -0.35
C ILE A 63 -39.84 9.52 0.57
N SER A 64 -39.67 10.79 0.20
CA SER A 64 -40.23 11.91 0.99
C SER A 64 -41.76 11.88 1.10
N ALA A 65 -42.45 11.17 0.20
CA ALA A 65 -43.91 10.99 0.26
C ALA A 65 -44.35 9.77 1.09
N LEU A 66 -43.42 8.86 1.39
CA LEU A 66 -43.67 7.59 2.11
C LEU A 66 -43.07 7.57 3.52
N ILE A 67 -42.13 8.46 3.81
CA ILE A 67 -41.51 8.57 5.13
C ILE A 67 -42.54 9.13 6.14
N GLU A 68 -42.82 8.32 7.16
CA GLU A 68 -43.72 8.65 8.28
C GLU A 68 -42.95 8.45 9.58
N PRO A 69 -42.07 9.39 9.96
CA PRO A 69 -41.20 9.20 11.10
C PRO A 69 -42.01 9.33 12.38
N ALA A 70 -41.82 8.37 13.27
CA ALA A 70 -42.48 8.39 14.56
C ALA A 70 -41.55 7.88 15.64
N ALA A 71 -41.69 8.42 16.84
CA ALA A 71 -41.03 7.91 18.01
C ALA A 71 -41.96 7.90 19.22
N ILE A 72 -41.80 6.89 20.05
CA ILE A 72 -42.47 6.78 21.34
C ILE A 72 -41.37 6.79 22.41
N ILE A 73 -41.51 7.71 23.36
CA ILE A 73 -40.73 7.72 24.59
C ILE A 73 -41.64 7.44 25.78
N LYS A 74 -41.22 6.55 26.67
CA LYS A 74 -41.90 6.27 27.94
C LYS A 74 -40.91 6.27 29.08
N PHE A 75 -41.11 7.16 30.04
CA PHE A 75 -40.43 7.09 31.33
C PHE A 75 -41.13 6.05 32.20
N GLY A 76 -40.36 5.16 32.82
CA GLY A 76 -40.91 4.09 33.65
C GLY A 76 -39.84 3.43 34.50
N ARG A 77 -40.12 2.20 34.91
CA ARG A 77 -39.16 1.31 35.56
C ARG A 77 -38.90 0.11 34.69
N LEU A 78 -37.69 -0.45 34.80
CA LEU A 78 -37.33 -1.68 34.14
C LEU A 78 -38.21 -2.81 34.70
N GLU A 79 -39.07 -3.38 33.87
CA GLU A 79 -39.90 -4.55 34.21
C GLU A 79 -39.75 -5.59 33.11
N ALA A 80 -38.60 -6.27 33.09
CA ALA A 80 -38.26 -7.24 32.05
C ALA A 80 -38.02 -8.64 32.64
N GLU A 81 -38.50 -9.67 31.95
CA GLU A 81 -38.23 -11.07 32.31
C GLU A 81 -36.75 -11.44 32.10
N VAL A 82 -36.08 -10.74 31.19
CA VAL A 82 -34.68 -10.93 30.85
C VAL A 82 -33.81 -10.00 31.68
N LYS A 83 -32.74 -10.55 32.29
CA LYS A 83 -31.79 -9.75 33.07
C LYS A 83 -30.90 -8.93 32.15
N LEU A 84 -30.82 -7.64 32.43
CA LEU A 84 -29.86 -6.74 31.79
C LEU A 84 -28.60 -6.65 32.65
N GLU A 85 -27.43 -6.96 32.07
CA GLU A 85 -26.17 -6.79 32.79
C GLU A 85 -25.90 -5.31 33.07
N GLY A 86 -25.59 -4.98 34.32
CA GLY A 86 -25.32 -3.61 34.74
C GLY A 86 -26.55 -2.76 35.08
N LEU A 87 -27.78 -3.30 35.00
CA LEU A 87 -29.00 -2.58 35.38
C LEU A 87 -29.98 -3.48 36.14
N GLU A 88 -30.36 -3.08 37.36
CA GLU A 88 -31.26 -3.86 38.21
C GLU A 88 -32.73 -3.75 37.77
N ASN A 89 -33.50 -4.85 37.92
CA ASN A 89 -34.94 -4.81 37.68
C ASN A 89 -35.61 -3.82 38.65
N GLY A 90 -36.51 -2.99 38.14
CA GLY A 90 -37.11 -1.87 38.85
C GLY A 90 -36.31 -0.56 38.79
N ALA A 91 -35.13 -0.52 38.15
CA ALA A 91 -34.39 0.71 37.93
C ALA A 91 -35.19 1.71 37.06
N PRO A 92 -35.06 3.03 37.28
CA PRO A 92 -35.74 4.02 36.46
C PRO A 92 -35.11 4.08 35.06
N VAL A 93 -35.95 3.98 34.03
CA VAL A 93 -35.50 3.94 32.63
C VAL A 93 -36.39 4.79 31.73
N VAL A 94 -35.88 5.10 30.54
CA VAL A 94 -36.68 5.56 29.41
C VAL A 94 -36.69 4.47 28.35
N TYR A 95 -37.87 3.97 28.00
CA TYR A 95 -38.09 3.14 26.82
C TYR A 95 -38.23 4.03 25.61
N VAL A 96 -37.42 3.77 24.58
CA VAL A 96 -37.47 4.52 23.32
C VAL A 96 -37.63 3.57 22.17
N LEU A 97 -38.60 3.87 21.30
CA LEU A 97 -38.76 3.23 20.00
C LEU A 97 -38.93 4.33 18.95
N ALA A 98 -38.09 4.31 17.92
CA ALA A 98 -38.13 5.26 16.82
C ALA A 98 -38.15 4.50 15.49
N THR A 99 -38.94 4.98 14.52
CA THR A 99 -39.10 4.36 13.20
C THR A 99 -39.07 5.43 12.10
N ALA A 100 -38.62 5.03 10.91
CA ALA A 100 -38.76 5.82 9.69
C ALA A 100 -40.12 5.60 8.99
N GLY A 101 -40.90 4.60 9.44
CA GLY A 101 -42.19 4.22 8.86
C GLY A 101 -42.18 2.81 8.25
N LEU A 102 -43.37 2.24 8.07
CA LEU A 102 -43.55 0.90 7.49
C LEU A 102 -43.30 0.91 5.97
N ASP A 103 -43.88 1.88 5.27
CA ASP A 103 -43.91 1.94 3.80
C ASP A 103 -42.51 2.04 3.18
N ILE A 104 -41.58 2.76 3.83
CA ILE A 104 -40.19 2.87 3.36
C ILE A 104 -39.42 1.55 3.47
N SER A 105 -39.73 0.74 4.49
CA SER A 105 -39.13 -0.59 4.67
C SER A 105 -39.63 -1.57 3.59
N GLU A 106 -40.90 -1.46 3.21
CA GLU A 106 -41.49 -2.25 2.12
C GLU A 106 -40.95 -1.83 0.75
N LEU A 107 -40.72 -0.53 0.53
CA LEU A 107 -40.18 0.01 -0.72
C LEU A 107 -38.80 -0.57 -1.04
N SER A 108 -37.87 -0.53 -0.09
CA SER A 108 -36.52 -1.08 -0.28
C SER A 108 -36.58 -2.59 -0.58
N SER A 109 -37.39 -3.33 0.19
CA SER A 109 -37.60 -4.77 -0.01
C SER A 109 -38.19 -5.10 -1.39
N ARG A 110 -39.10 -4.26 -1.90
CA ARG A 110 -39.69 -4.41 -3.25
C ARG A 110 -38.65 -4.24 -4.34
N TYR A 111 -37.80 -3.20 -4.29
CA TYR A 111 -36.75 -3.00 -5.29
C TYR A 111 -35.77 -4.17 -5.34
N PHE A 112 -35.37 -4.71 -4.17
CA PHE A 112 -34.56 -5.92 -4.12
C PHE A 112 -35.26 -7.14 -4.74
N ALA A 113 -36.56 -7.31 -4.51
CA ALA A 113 -37.34 -8.40 -5.10
C ALA A 113 -37.54 -8.27 -6.63
N GLU A 114 -37.59 -7.04 -7.14
CA GLU A 114 -37.72 -6.72 -8.56
C GLU A 114 -36.37 -6.74 -9.30
N GLY A 115 -35.25 -6.89 -8.58
CA GLY A 115 -33.89 -6.94 -9.13
C GLY A 115 -33.25 -5.57 -9.36
N ASP A 116 -33.85 -4.49 -8.85
CA ASP A 116 -33.33 -3.13 -8.90
C ASP A 116 -32.49 -2.84 -7.65
N TYR A 117 -31.26 -3.37 -7.65
CA TYR A 117 -30.38 -3.32 -6.49
C TYR A 117 -29.93 -1.90 -6.14
N LEU A 118 -29.71 -1.04 -7.13
CA LEU A 118 -29.26 0.34 -6.90
C LEU A 118 -30.36 1.13 -6.19
N ARG A 119 -31.61 1.07 -6.67
CA ARG A 119 -32.72 1.73 -5.98
C ARG A 119 -33.00 1.12 -4.62
N GLY A 120 -32.87 -0.20 -4.49
CA GLY A 120 -32.98 -0.89 -3.21
C GLY A 120 -31.97 -0.41 -2.17
N MET A 121 -30.69 -0.29 -2.56
CA MET A 121 -29.60 0.21 -1.71
C MET A 121 -29.75 1.69 -1.37
N LEU A 122 -30.12 2.54 -2.35
CA LEU A 122 -30.37 3.96 -2.12
C LEU A 122 -31.54 4.17 -1.15
N ALA A 123 -32.66 3.46 -1.36
CA ALA A 123 -33.80 3.53 -0.46
C ALA A 123 -33.44 3.08 0.97
N ASP A 124 -32.63 2.04 1.09
CA ASP A 124 -32.16 1.54 2.40
C ASP A 124 -31.27 2.56 3.11
N ALA A 125 -30.29 3.15 2.39
CA ALA A 125 -29.37 4.15 2.93
C ALA A 125 -30.07 5.48 3.29
N MET A 126 -31.05 5.90 2.49
CA MET A 126 -31.89 7.07 2.80
C MET A 126 -32.73 6.84 4.06
N ALA A 127 -33.32 5.65 4.21
CA ALA A 127 -34.10 5.31 5.39
C ALA A 127 -33.24 5.22 6.65
N ASP A 128 -32.02 4.71 6.55
CA ASP A 128 -31.05 4.71 7.65
C ASP A 128 -30.66 6.13 8.04
N ASP A 129 -30.25 6.97 7.09
CA ASP A 129 -29.91 8.36 7.38
C ASP A 129 -31.05 9.09 8.09
N TYR A 130 -32.28 8.89 7.62
CA TYR A 130 -33.46 9.47 8.23
C TYR A 130 -33.69 8.94 9.65
N LEU A 131 -33.63 7.62 9.87
CA LEU A 131 -33.80 7.00 11.19
C LEU A 131 -32.77 7.52 12.21
N PHE A 132 -31.51 7.70 11.80
CA PHE A 132 -30.46 8.26 12.67
C PHE A 132 -30.69 9.74 13.00
N GLN A 133 -31.20 10.52 12.05
CA GLN A 133 -31.60 11.90 12.31
C GLN A 133 -32.81 11.96 13.26
N THR A 134 -33.78 11.05 13.10
CA THR A 134 -34.93 10.91 14.00
C THR A 134 -34.46 10.60 15.42
N ASP A 135 -33.53 9.66 15.58
CA ASP A 135 -32.92 9.34 16.87
C ASP A 135 -32.26 10.57 17.51
N SER A 136 -31.52 11.34 16.73
CA SER A 136 -30.86 12.57 17.20
C SER A 136 -31.86 13.63 17.68
N GLU A 137 -32.99 13.79 17.00
CA GLU A 137 -34.06 14.70 17.44
C GLU A 137 -34.80 14.18 18.69
N VAL A 138 -35.05 12.86 18.76
CA VAL A 138 -35.65 12.21 19.93
C VAL A 138 -34.78 12.43 21.17
N GLN A 139 -33.45 12.33 21.05
CA GLN A 139 -32.54 12.62 22.15
C GLN A 139 -32.62 14.07 22.64
N LYS A 140 -32.79 15.05 21.74
CA LYS A 140 -33.00 16.45 22.14
C LYS A 140 -34.28 16.61 22.95
N ILE A 141 -35.35 15.91 22.54
CA ILE A 141 -36.63 15.89 23.27
C ILE A 141 -36.46 15.23 24.63
N ILE A 142 -35.76 14.09 24.71
CA ILE A 142 -35.46 13.40 25.97
C ILE A 142 -34.64 14.30 26.89
N ARG A 143 -33.65 15.02 26.37
CA ARG A 143 -32.85 15.98 27.14
C ARG A 143 -33.72 17.08 27.76
N GLU A 144 -34.67 17.62 27.00
CA GLU A 144 -35.60 18.63 27.50
C GLU A 144 -36.57 18.06 28.55
N GLU A 145 -37.10 16.86 28.34
CA GLU A 145 -37.94 16.16 29.32
C GLU A 145 -37.18 15.85 30.61
N CYS A 146 -35.91 15.42 30.51
CA CYS A 146 -35.03 15.20 31.64
C CYS A 146 -34.77 16.50 32.41
N ARG A 147 -34.54 17.62 31.71
CA ARG A 147 -34.38 18.95 32.30
C ARG A 147 -35.64 19.40 33.06
N LEU A 148 -36.83 19.19 32.49
CA LEU A 148 -38.10 19.52 33.14
C LEU A 148 -38.33 18.67 34.41
N ARG A 149 -37.89 17.42 34.37
CA ARG A 149 -38.03 16.45 35.47
C ARG A 149 -36.88 16.49 36.48
N ARG A 150 -35.82 17.25 36.20
CA ARG A 150 -34.57 17.32 37.00
C ARG A 150 -33.90 15.95 37.14
N LEU A 151 -33.67 15.32 35.98
CA LEU A 151 -33.05 14.00 35.84
C LEU A 151 -31.92 14.08 34.81
N GLY A 152 -31.00 13.12 34.84
CA GLY A 152 -30.00 12.86 33.81
C GLY A 152 -30.13 11.47 33.20
N ILE A 153 -29.27 11.16 32.24
CA ILE A 153 -29.15 9.86 31.58
C ILE A 153 -27.73 9.34 31.74
N ARG A 154 -27.56 8.20 32.42
CA ARG A 154 -26.24 7.63 32.72
C ARG A 154 -25.63 6.86 31.54
N GLN A 155 -26.45 6.11 30.83
CA GLN A 155 -26.01 5.26 29.71
C GLN A 155 -27.19 4.81 28.84
N ARG A 156 -26.87 4.35 27.64
CA ARG A 156 -27.79 3.79 26.64
C ARG A 156 -27.53 2.30 26.45
N PHE A 157 -28.61 1.52 26.38
CA PHE A 157 -28.59 0.09 26.09
C PHE A 157 -29.32 -0.21 24.78
N GLU A 158 -28.63 -0.90 23.87
CA GLU A 158 -29.08 -1.27 22.53
C GLU A 158 -28.78 -2.73 22.18
N ALA A 159 -29.64 -3.29 21.32
CA ALA A 159 -29.53 -4.63 20.80
C ALA A 159 -29.18 -4.60 19.30
N PRO A 160 -28.33 -5.52 18.81
CA PRO A 160 -27.47 -6.40 19.60
C PRO A 160 -26.27 -5.62 20.20
N GLY A 161 -25.80 -6.02 21.38
CA GLY A 161 -24.60 -5.44 22.00
C GLY A 161 -24.77 -5.29 23.51
N THR A 162 -24.98 -4.06 23.96
CA THR A 162 -25.15 -3.73 25.40
C THR A 162 -26.40 -4.31 26.04
N MET A 163 -27.39 -4.76 25.24
CA MET A 163 -28.51 -5.58 25.71
C MET A 163 -28.82 -6.73 24.74
N PRO A 164 -29.40 -7.84 25.24
CA PRO A 164 -29.77 -8.98 24.41
C PRO A 164 -31.01 -8.67 23.55
N MET A 165 -31.17 -9.38 22.42
CA MET A 165 -32.23 -9.13 21.42
C MET A 165 -33.64 -9.23 22.01
N GLU A 166 -33.83 -10.13 22.98
CA GLU A 166 -35.07 -10.37 23.70
C GLU A 166 -35.63 -9.11 24.38
N MET A 167 -34.75 -8.16 24.77
CA MET A 167 -35.15 -6.89 25.39
C MET A 167 -35.96 -5.99 24.46
N GLN A 168 -35.86 -6.18 23.14
CA GLN A 168 -36.69 -5.44 22.19
C GLN A 168 -38.18 -5.74 22.37
N LYS A 169 -38.55 -6.93 22.86
CA LYS A 169 -39.95 -7.25 23.18
C LYS A 169 -40.47 -6.40 24.34
N ALA A 170 -39.67 -6.24 25.40
CA ALA A 170 -40.03 -5.37 26.51
C ALA A 170 -40.19 -3.91 26.07
N ILE A 171 -39.32 -3.42 25.18
CA ILE A 171 -39.45 -2.07 24.61
C ILE A 171 -40.74 -1.93 23.80
N LEU A 172 -41.07 -2.90 22.95
CA LEU A 172 -42.29 -2.91 22.15
C LEU A 172 -43.54 -2.83 23.04
N ASP A 173 -43.61 -3.70 24.05
CA ASP A 173 -44.77 -3.83 24.93
C ASP A 173 -44.93 -2.58 25.81
N GLU A 174 -43.82 -2.09 26.40
CA GLU A 174 -43.85 -0.91 27.25
C GLU A 174 -44.23 0.35 26.47
N THR A 175 -43.72 0.50 25.24
CA THR A 175 -44.06 1.65 24.38
C THR A 175 -45.46 1.54 23.74
N GLU A 176 -46.16 0.41 23.85
CA GLU A 176 -47.44 0.16 23.18
C GLU A 176 -47.35 0.42 21.66
N ALA A 177 -46.21 0.06 21.06
CA ALA A 177 -45.89 0.42 19.69
C ALA A 177 -46.80 -0.27 18.66
N TYR A 178 -47.38 -1.42 18.99
CA TYR A 178 -48.35 -2.08 18.11
C TYR A 178 -49.67 -1.29 18.02
N GLU A 179 -50.22 -0.86 19.14
CA GLU A 179 -51.44 -0.06 19.17
C GLU A 179 -51.24 1.29 18.47
N ARG A 180 -50.10 1.93 18.74
CA ARG A 180 -49.80 3.32 18.35
C ARG A 180 -49.21 3.47 16.96
N LEU A 181 -48.32 2.57 16.55
CA LEU A 181 -47.55 2.65 15.30
C LEU A 181 -47.70 1.43 14.39
N LYS A 182 -48.45 0.40 14.80
CA LYS A 182 -48.60 -0.87 14.05
C LYS A 182 -47.29 -1.61 13.82
N ILE A 183 -46.29 -1.33 14.67
CA ILE A 183 -45.02 -2.06 14.69
C ILE A 183 -45.22 -3.29 15.57
N ASP A 184 -44.79 -4.45 15.08
CA ASP A 184 -44.76 -5.70 15.82
C ASP A 184 -43.33 -6.24 15.82
N ILE A 185 -43.11 -7.43 16.38
CA ILE A 185 -41.81 -8.06 16.48
C ILE A 185 -41.89 -9.52 16.04
N THR A 186 -40.88 -9.97 15.29
CA THR A 186 -40.75 -11.34 14.81
C THR A 186 -40.33 -12.29 15.93
N THR A 187 -40.39 -13.60 15.69
CA THR A 187 -39.89 -14.64 16.63
C THR A 187 -38.38 -14.55 16.87
N GLY A 188 -37.63 -13.90 15.98
CA GLY A 188 -36.20 -13.59 16.15
C GLY A 188 -35.95 -12.25 16.83
N TYR A 189 -36.96 -11.63 17.43
CA TYR A 189 -36.89 -10.33 18.10
C TYR A 189 -36.47 -9.16 17.21
N MET A 190 -36.67 -9.25 15.90
CA MET A 190 -36.54 -8.10 14.98
C MET A 190 -37.90 -7.42 14.79
N PHE A 191 -37.94 -6.09 14.79
CA PHE A 191 -39.16 -5.33 14.48
C PHE A 191 -39.66 -5.62 13.06
N THR A 192 -40.97 -5.63 12.84
CA THR A 192 -41.58 -5.87 11.52
C THR A 192 -41.32 -4.72 10.55
N ALA A 193 -41.26 -3.49 11.05
CA ALA A 193 -40.70 -2.35 10.34
C ALA A 193 -39.18 -2.37 10.49
N VAL A 194 -38.46 -2.84 9.48
CA VAL A 194 -37.00 -3.06 9.53
C VAL A 194 -36.23 -1.78 9.88
N LYS A 195 -36.72 -0.61 9.43
CA LYS A 195 -36.14 0.70 9.76
C LYS A 195 -36.71 1.26 11.06
N THR A 196 -36.55 0.48 12.14
CA THR A 196 -36.95 0.82 13.50
C THR A 196 -35.81 0.52 14.46
N THR A 197 -35.52 1.45 15.36
CA THR A 197 -34.58 1.26 16.46
C THR A 197 -35.31 1.30 17.80
N GLY A 198 -34.89 0.43 18.72
CA GLY A 198 -35.42 0.35 20.07
C GLY A 198 -34.27 0.28 21.08
N TYR A 199 -34.28 1.17 22.07
CA TYR A 199 -33.25 1.23 23.09
C TYR A 199 -33.79 1.67 24.45
N LEU A 200 -33.00 1.40 25.49
CA LEU A 200 -33.27 1.84 26.85
C LEU A 200 -32.25 2.90 27.27
N LEU A 201 -32.69 3.88 28.04
CA LEU A 201 -31.81 4.83 28.70
C LEU A 201 -31.93 4.69 30.21
N GLU A 202 -30.81 4.50 30.92
CA GLU A 202 -30.81 4.50 32.38
C GLU A 202 -30.91 5.92 32.90
N VAL A 203 -31.91 6.16 33.76
CA VAL A 203 -32.15 7.48 34.37
C VAL A 203 -31.34 7.62 35.65
N THR A 204 -30.71 8.79 35.83
CA THR A 204 -29.97 9.16 37.05
C THR A 204 -30.53 10.45 37.65
N GLU A 205 -30.29 10.67 38.95
CA GLU A 205 -30.63 11.92 39.63
C GLU A 205 -29.61 13.05 39.35
N ASP A 206 -28.46 12.74 38.73
CA ASP A 206 -27.47 13.75 38.33
C ASP A 206 -27.91 14.46 37.05
N GLU A 207 -28.42 15.69 37.19
CA GLU A 207 -28.91 16.53 36.09
C GLU A 207 -27.82 16.89 35.06
N ASN A 208 -26.53 16.73 35.38
CA ASN A 208 -25.42 17.04 34.47
C ASN A 208 -24.94 15.83 33.67
N ASP A 209 -25.38 14.63 34.04
CA ASP A 209 -25.02 13.38 33.39
C ASP A 209 -25.97 13.13 32.22
N PHE A 210 -25.45 13.12 30.98
CA PHE A 210 -26.26 12.89 29.79
C PHE A 210 -25.48 12.11 28.72
N HIS A 211 -25.49 10.79 28.86
CA HIS A 211 -24.87 9.84 27.93
C HIS A 211 -25.96 9.02 27.19
N ALA A 212 -26.68 9.68 26.29
CA ALA A 212 -27.72 9.06 25.46
C ALA A 212 -27.23 8.68 24.04
N ASP A 213 -26.00 9.04 23.68
CA ASP A 213 -25.41 8.74 22.38
C ASP A 213 -25.00 7.26 22.23
N GLN A 214 -24.91 6.79 20.99
CA GLN A 214 -24.39 5.45 20.70
C GLN A 214 -22.87 5.38 20.94
N ASN A 215 -22.43 4.37 21.69
CA ASN A 215 -21.01 4.12 21.92
C ASN A 215 -20.37 3.34 20.74
N CYS A 216 -19.67 4.04 19.85
CA CYS A 216 -18.94 3.44 18.72
C CYS A 216 -17.61 2.77 19.10
N GLU A 217 -17.11 3.01 20.31
CA GLU A 217 -15.83 2.45 20.78
C GLU A 217 -15.98 0.95 21.07
N ALA A 218 -17.08 0.56 21.71
CA ALA A 218 -17.40 -0.83 22.06
C ALA A 218 -18.09 -1.63 20.94
N CYS A 219 -18.31 -1.03 19.76
CA CYS A 219 -19.02 -1.66 18.65
C CYS A 219 -18.14 -2.65 17.88
N GLU A 220 -18.64 -3.87 17.67
CA GLU A 220 -17.94 -4.93 16.92
C GLU A 220 -17.84 -4.65 15.41
N ALA A 221 -18.69 -3.76 14.87
CA ALA A 221 -18.70 -3.37 13.46
C ALA A 221 -17.57 -2.38 13.13
N VAL A 222 -16.32 -2.83 13.23
CA VAL A 222 -15.12 -1.97 13.09
C VAL A 222 -14.97 -1.28 11.74
N GLY A 223 -15.58 -1.83 10.68
CA GLY A 223 -15.65 -1.25 9.34
C GLY A 223 -16.86 -0.34 9.09
N CYS A 224 -17.65 -0.02 10.13
CA CYS A 224 -18.81 0.85 9.98
C CYS A 224 -18.39 2.24 9.44
N LYS A 225 -18.94 2.64 8.29
CA LYS A 225 -18.64 3.91 7.62
C LYS A 225 -19.08 5.15 8.40
N ARG A 226 -19.88 4.96 9.45
CA ARG A 226 -20.32 6.01 10.40
C ARG A 226 -19.62 5.93 11.75
N ARG A 227 -18.59 5.09 11.91
CA ARG A 227 -17.89 4.89 13.18
C ARG A 227 -17.17 6.17 13.61
N LYS A 228 -17.44 6.63 14.84
CA LYS A 228 -16.83 7.84 15.42
C LYS A 228 -15.89 7.44 16.56
N VAL A 229 -14.59 7.24 16.26
CA VAL A 229 -13.53 7.01 17.26
C VAL A 229 -12.45 8.07 17.08
N ALA A 230 -11.91 8.59 18.18
CA ALA A 230 -10.83 9.58 18.15
C ALA A 230 -9.51 8.96 17.63
N GLU A 231 -8.77 9.71 16.81
CA GLU A 231 -7.42 9.33 16.36
C GLU A 231 -6.35 9.83 17.33
N THR A 232 -5.29 9.05 17.52
CA THR A 232 -4.13 9.44 18.32
C THR A 232 -3.19 10.30 17.48
N GLY A 233 -2.92 11.54 17.90
CA GLY A 233 -2.01 12.44 17.18
C GLY A 233 -0.55 12.02 17.32
N VAL A 234 0.16 11.88 16.20
CA VAL A 234 1.57 11.49 16.13
C VAL A 234 2.34 12.54 15.35
N LYS A 235 3.46 13.00 15.92
CA LYS A 235 4.38 13.93 15.27
C LYS A 235 5.58 13.17 14.70
N VAL A 236 5.77 13.22 13.38
CA VAL A 236 6.83 12.48 12.69
C VAL A 236 7.88 13.46 12.18
N THR A 237 9.14 13.23 12.55
CA THR A 237 10.29 14.01 12.06
C THR A 237 11.09 13.18 11.06
N SER A 238 11.24 13.67 9.83
CA SER A 238 12.06 13.05 8.78
C SER A 238 12.97 14.09 8.15
N GLY A 239 14.28 13.96 8.35
CA GLY A 239 15.23 14.99 7.95
C GLY A 239 14.89 16.35 8.59
N ASP A 240 14.69 17.37 7.75
CA ASP A 240 14.27 18.72 8.15
C ASP A 240 12.73 18.92 8.19
N SER A 241 11.97 17.90 7.76
CA SER A 241 10.51 17.96 7.66
C SER A 241 9.83 17.41 8.92
N VAL A 242 8.70 18.04 9.30
CA VAL A 242 7.86 17.64 10.43
C VAL A 242 6.43 17.46 9.95
N TYR A 243 5.85 16.31 10.25
CA TYR A 243 4.48 15.93 9.88
C TYR A 243 3.65 15.70 11.14
N GLU A 244 2.38 16.08 11.10
CA GLU A 244 1.39 15.73 12.13
C GLU A 244 0.34 14.82 11.50
N ILE A 245 0.26 13.58 12.00
CA ILE A 245 -0.61 12.54 11.46
C ILE A 245 -1.50 11.97 12.56
N GLY A 246 -2.71 11.54 12.22
CA GLY A 246 -3.58 10.77 13.13
C GLY A 246 -3.37 9.27 12.94
N CYS A 247 -3.33 8.51 14.04
CA CYS A 247 -3.17 7.05 14.06
C CYS A 247 -4.35 6.39 14.79
N LYS A 248 -5.01 5.44 14.14
CA LYS A 248 -6.17 4.72 14.70
C LYS A 248 -5.72 3.61 15.68
N GLU A 249 -6.58 3.24 16.63
CA GLU A 249 -6.24 2.30 17.73
C GLU A 249 -5.65 0.93 17.28
N LYS A 250 -6.03 0.45 16.08
CA LYS A 250 -5.53 -0.81 15.49
C LYS A 250 -4.65 -0.60 14.26
N GLU A 251 -4.28 0.64 13.97
CA GLU A 251 -3.38 1.00 12.88
C GLU A 251 -1.97 1.13 13.45
N SER A 252 -1.00 0.50 12.79
CA SER A 252 0.41 0.65 13.14
C SER A 252 0.94 2.03 12.72
N LEU A 253 2.03 2.48 13.35
CA LEU A 253 2.71 3.71 12.91
C LEU A 253 3.18 3.61 11.45
N LEU A 254 3.56 2.43 10.98
CA LEU A 254 3.89 2.21 9.56
C LEU A 254 2.69 2.54 8.66
N GLU A 255 1.51 1.98 8.94
CA GLU A 255 0.31 2.19 8.14
C GLU A 255 -0.15 3.65 8.18
N ALA A 256 -0.10 4.28 9.35
CA ALA A 256 -0.45 5.69 9.49
C ALA A 256 0.51 6.59 8.69
N MET A 257 1.82 6.31 8.73
CA MET A 257 2.81 7.05 7.92
C MET A 257 2.59 6.84 6.42
N VAL A 258 2.40 5.59 5.99
CA VAL A 258 2.09 5.23 4.59
C VAL A 258 0.87 5.97 4.08
N ARG A 259 -0.23 5.97 4.85
CA ARG A 259 -1.48 6.66 4.50
C ARG A 259 -1.31 8.17 4.34
N ASN A 260 -0.37 8.76 5.06
CA ASN A 260 -0.05 10.19 5.00
C ASN A 260 1.11 10.49 4.04
N GLY A 261 1.56 9.52 3.23
CA GLY A 261 2.62 9.71 2.25
C GLY A 261 4.01 9.91 2.85
N ILE A 262 4.24 9.46 4.08
CA ILE A 262 5.54 9.53 4.76
C ILE A 262 6.29 8.21 4.51
N PHE A 263 7.43 8.29 3.82
CA PHE A 263 8.23 7.12 3.52
C PHE A 263 8.97 6.58 4.75
N VAL A 264 8.87 5.27 4.96
CA VAL A 264 9.72 4.51 5.88
C VAL A 264 10.04 3.16 5.24
N SER A 265 11.29 2.71 5.36
CA SER A 265 11.72 1.47 4.70
C SER A 265 11.10 0.25 5.39
N ALA A 266 10.24 -0.51 4.71
CA ALA A 266 9.59 -1.70 5.25
C ALA A 266 9.77 -2.92 4.35
N VAL A 267 11.02 -3.30 4.08
CA VAL A 267 11.39 -4.36 3.12
C VAL A 267 10.67 -5.69 3.37
N CYS A 268 10.40 -6.05 4.63
CA CYS A 268 9.66 -7.27 4.96
C CYS A 268 8.12 -7.14 4.94
N GLY A 269 7.56 -6.05 4.40
CA GLY A 269 6.11 -5.82 4.35
C GLY A 269 5.45 -5.67 5.72
N GLY A 270 6.17 -5.16 6.72
CA GLY A 270 5.65 -4.97 8.07
C GLY A 270 5.63 -6.22 8.98
N ASN A 271 6.28 -7.31 8.56
CA ASN A 271 6.34 -8.55 9.33
C ASN A 271 7.20 -8.49 10.62
N GLY A 272 7.88 -7.37 10.89
CA GLY A 272 8.68 -7.17 12.10
C GLY A 272 10.03 -7.88 12.11
N LYS A 273 10.58 -8.27 10.95
CA LYS A 273 11.80 -9.09 10.86
C LYS A 273 13.04 -8.36 10.33
N CYS A 274 12.87 -7.36 9.46
CA CYS A 274 14.01 -6.77 8.73
C CYS A 274 14.72 -5.62 9.44
N GLY A 275 14.12 -5.03 10.48
CA GLY A 275 14.67 -3.86 11.18
C GLY A 275 14.66 -2.54 10.40
N LYS A 276 14.42 -2.55 9.08
CA LYS A 276 14.51 -1.34 8.24
C LYS A 276 13.43 -0.29 8.54
N CYS A 277 12.33 -0.67 9.20
CA CYS A 277 11.26 0.25 9.61
C CYS A 277 11.54 0.91 10.98
N SER A 278 12.82 1.02 11.33
CA SER A 278 13.28 1.56 12.60
C SER A 278 12.88 3.02 12.75
N ILE A 279 12.29 3.34 13.88
CA ILE A 279 11.98 4.70 14.32
C ILE A 279 12.56 4.91 15.71
N GLN A 280 12.86 6.16 16.05
CA GLN A 280 13.25 6.55 17.38
C GLN A 280 12.14 7.37 18.02
N VAL A 281 11.67 6.94 19.19
CA VAL A 281 10.73 7.74 20.01
C VAL A 281 11.50 8.89 20.65
N ILE A 282 11.07 10.12 20.37
CA ILE A 282 11.65 11.35 20.93
C ILE A 282 10.85 11.81 22.14
N GLU A 283 9.52 11.76 22.05
CA GLU A 283 8.60 12.10 23.14
C GLU A 283 7.41 11.12 23.15
N GLY A 284 6.87 10.85 24.33
CA GLY A 284 5.82 9.85 24.53
C GLY A 284 6.36 8.44 24.75
N GLU A 285 5.45 7.47 24.85
CA GLU A 285 5.80 6.08 25.14
C GLU A 285 5.22 5.14 24.08
N LEU A 286 6.07 4.24 23.56
CA LEU A 286 5.67 3.11 22.74
C LEU A 286 6.20 1.81 23.36
N GLU A 287 5.32 0.81 23.39
CA GLU A 287 5.60 -0.50 23.96
C GLU A 287 6.78 -1.18 23.22
N ILE A 288 7.64 -1.87 23.97
CA ILE A 288 8.72 -2.70 23.41
C ILE A 288 8.13 -4.08 23.11
N THR A 289 7.99 -4.39 21.83
CA THR A 289 7.48 -5.68 21.37
C THR A 289 8.57 -6.77 21.39
N ALA A 290 8.17 -8.04 21.26
CA ALA A 290 9.12 -9.14 21.11
C ALA A 290 9.99 -8.97 19.84
N ALA A 291 9.38 -8.52 18.74
CA ALA A 291 10.08 -8.24 17.49
C ALA A 291 11.14 -7.13 17.65
N ASP A 292 10.86 -6.10 18.45
CA ASP A 292 11.85 -5.06 18.75
C ASP A 292 13.09 -5.63 19.45
N ARG A 293 12.90 -6.62 20.34
CA ARG A 293 14.00 -7.27 21.09
C ARG A 293 14.84 -8.21 20.24
N GLU A 294 14.29 -8.71 19.12
CA GLU A 294 15.03 -9.52 18.16
C GLU A 294 15.91 -8.67 17.25
N VAL A 295 15.54 -7.40 17.04
CA VAL A 295 16.25 -6.49 16.11
C VAL A 295 17.19 -5.54 16.83
N PHE A 296 16.79 -4.97 17.98
CA PHE A 296 17.52 -3.91 18.66
C PHE A 296 18.16 -4.39 19.96
N GLY A 297 19.37 -3.91 20.23
CA GLY A 297 20.05 -4.14 21.51
C GLY A 297 19.37 -3.43 22.68
N GLN A 298 19.73 -3.81 23.91
CA GLN A 298 19.20 -3.18 25.14
C GLN A 298 19.42 -1.66 25.18
N GLU A 299 20.59 -1.20 24.74
CA GLU A 299 20.92 0.23 24.70
C GLU A 299 20.08 1.00 23.68
N GLU A 300 19.79 0.39 22.52
CA GLU A 300 18.96 0.99 21.47
C GLU A 300 17.49 1.06 21.90
N LEU A 301 16.97 -0.01 22.51
CA LEU A 301 15.62 -0.01 23.08
C LEU A 301 15.46 1.08 24.15
N ALA A 302 16.50 1.27 24.98
CA ALA A 302 16.56 2.34 25.98
C ALA A 302 16.67 3.74 25.34
N ALA A 303 17.35 3.86 24.19
CA ALA A 303 17.43 5.09 23.40
C ALA A 303 16.15 5.39 22.59
N GLY A 304 15.10 4.57 22.72
CA GLY A 304 13.79 4.79 22.11
C GLY A 304 13.58 4.12 20.76
N PHE A 305 14.47 3.24 20.29
CA PHE A 305 14.30 2.56 19.01
C PHE A 305 13.17 1.52 19.02
N ARG A 306 12.31 1.56 18.01
CA ARG A 306 11.16 0.65 17.79
C ARG A 306 10.98 0.34 16.31
N LEU A 307 10.30 -0.75 15.99
CA LEU A 307 9.82 -1.08 14.65
C LEU A 307 8.47 -0.41 14.43
N SER A 308 8.37 0.54 13.49
CA SER A 308 7.09 1.24 13.23
C SER A 308 5.97 0.30 12.79
N CYS A 309 6.29 -0.83 12.15
CA CYS A 309 5.32 -1.85 11.74
C CYS A 309 4.70 -2.64 12.89
N ARG A 310 5.28 -2.60 14.09
CA ARG A 310 4.77 -3.26 15.30
C ARG A 310 4.42 -2.27 16.40
N ALA A 311 4.48 -0.97 16.11
CA ALA A 311 4.20 0.08 17.07
C ALA A 311 2.77 0.61 16.92
N TYR A 312 2.00 0.57 18.00
CA TYR A 312 0.61 1.02 18.07
C TYR A 312 0.48 2.08 19.18
N PRO A 313 0.38 3.37 18.84
CA PRO A 313 0.37 4.44 19.83
C PRO A 313 -0.96 4.45 20.60
N LYS A 314 -0.88 4.39 21.93
CA LYS A 314 -2.05 4.53 22.83
C LYS A 314 -2.31 5.98 23.27
N ALA A 315 -1.31 6.83 23.08
CA ALA A 315 -1.35 8.26 23.40
C ALA A 315 -0.43 9.00 22.42
N GLY A 316 -0.58 10.33 22.36
CA GLY A 316 0.19 11.14 21.44
C GLY A 316 1.71 11.01 21.67
N CYS A 317 2.47 10.86 20.58
CA CYS A 317 3.92 10.69 20.63
C CYS A 317 4.63 11.43 19.49
N SER A 318 5.90 11.71 19.70
CA SER A 318 6.80 12.30 18.72
C SER A 318 7.87 11.27 18.34
N ILE A 319 8.01 10.97 17.06
CA ILE A 319 8.98 10.01 16.54
C ILE A 319 9.91 10.65 15.52
N LYS A 320 11.11 10.09 15.38
CA LYS A 320 12.11 10.45 14.37
C LYS A 320 12.43 9.24 13.50
N LEU A 321 12.48 9.43 12.19
CA LEU A 321 12.91 8.40 11.25
C LEU A 321 14.45 8.34 11.22
N ALA A 322 15.00 7.13 11.30
CA ALA A 322 16.43 6.91 11.12
C ALA A 322 16.75 6.94 9.61
N ALA A 323 17.33 8.06 9.15
CA ALA A 323 17.95 8.33 7.83
C ALA A 323 17.35 7.64 6.58
N GLY A 324 16.84 8.48 5.68
CA GLY A 324 16.51 8.15 4.30
C GLY A 324 15.41 9.07 3.79
N ASN A 325 15.73 10.35 3.53
CA ASN A 325 14.80 11.18 2.77
C ASN A 325 14.63 10.54 1.37
N GLU A 326 13.44 10.67 0.78
CA GLU A 326 13.20 10.28 -0.63
C GLU A 326 14.23 10.89 -1.60
N SER A 327 14.85 12.03 -1.21
CA SER A 327 15.86 12.76 -1.96
C SER A 327 17.28 12.19 -1.91
N ASP A 328 17.59 11.26 -1.00
CA ASP A 328 18.97 10.77 -0.80
C ASP A 328 19.29 9.53 -1.63
N PHE A 329 18.28 8.94 -2.28
CA PHE A 329 18.53 8.00 -3.35
C PHE A 329 19.13 8.76 -4.54
N GLU A 330 20.47 8.75 -4.67
CA GLU A 330 21.07 8.91 -6.01
C GLU A 330 20.64 7.69 -6.82
N ILE A 331 19.45 7.79 -7.40
CA ILE A 331 19.02 6.82 -8.38
C ILE A 331 19.84 7.11 -9.63
N LEU A 332 20.96 6.41 -9.75
CA LEU A 332 21.85 6.43 -10.90
C LEU A 332 21.11 5.87 -12.12
N SER A 333 20.27 6.69 -12.72
CA SER A 333 19.65 6.50 -14.03
C SER A 333 20.56 7.09 -15.13
N ASP A 334 21.85 6.78 -15.07
CA ASP A 334 22.80 7.17 -16.11
C ASP A 334 22.54 6.30 -17.35
N TYR A 335 21.47 6.61 -18.09
CA TYR A 335 21.45 6.44 -19.53
C TYR A 335 22.31 7.58 -20.11
N ARG A 336 23.63 7.42 -20.04
CA ARG A 336 24.58 8.37 -20.62
C ARG A 336 24.91 7.94 -22.03
N ASN A 337 24.43 8.69 -23.03
CA ASN A 337 25.10 8.69 -24.32
C ASN A 337 26.35 9.55 -24.16
N GLU A 338 27.50 9.12 -24.68
CA GLU A 338 28.79 9.83 -24.57
C GLU A 338 28.80 11.27 -25.18
N ASP A 339 27.66 11.73 -25.72
CA ASP A 339 27.43 13.04 -26.35
C ASP A 339 26.66 14.05 -25.46
N ASP A 340 26.44 13.78 -24.17
CA ASP A 340 25.55 14.53 -23.26
C ASP A 340 25.99 15.97 -22.89
N GLU A 341 27.08 16.50 -23.45
CA GLU A 341 27.42 17.92 -23.27
C GLU A 341 26.63 18.84 -24.22
N LYS A 342 25.51 19.37 -23.70
CA LYS A 342 24.79 20.58 -24.13
C LYS A 342 23.99 20.47 -25.44
N SER A 343 22.88 19.75 -25.42
CA SER A 343 21.72 20.15 -26.25
C SER A 343 20.94 21.24 -25.51
N LYS A 344 20.78 22.43 -26.11
CA LYS A 344 19.87 23.45 -25.58
C LYS A 344 18.46 23.14 -26.04
N ALA A 345 17.48 23.19 -25.12
CA ALA A 345 16.07 23.27 -25.47
C ALA A 345 15.86 24.35 -26.55
N GLY A 346 15.21 23.96 -27.66
CA GLY A 346 15.10 24.76 -28.87
C GLY A 346 14.50 24.03 -30.09
N GLU A 347 14.17 22.75 -29.96
CA GLU A 347 13.40 21.97 -30.93
C GLU A 347 11.89 22.26 -30.83
N ASP A 348 11.15 22.01 -31.91
CA ASP A 348 9.69 22.22 -31.99
C ASP A 348 8.91 21.06 -31.36
N SER A 349 9.51 19.86 -31.31
CA SER A 349 8.88 18.62 -30.87
C SER A 349 9.77 17.81 -29.92
N TYR A 350 9.15 17.22 -28.91
CA TYR A 350 9.82 16.37 -27.92
C TYR A 350 9.00 15.11 -27.62
N LEU A 351 9.69 14.12 -27.06
CA LEU A 351 9.16 12.80 -26.71
C LEU A 351 9.54 12.48 -25.26
N ILE A 352 8.72 11.67 -24.58
CA ILE A 352 9.00 11.25 -23.19
C ILE A 352 9.08 9.72 -23.13
N GLY A 353 10.26 9.20 -22.76
CA GLY A 353 10.43 7.79 -22.39
C GLY A 353 10.28 7.62 -20.89
N ILE A 354 9.60 6.54 -20.46
CA ILE A 354 9.33 6.23 -19.06
C ILE A 354 9.67 4.76 -18.82
N ASP A 355 10.37 4.51 -17.72
CA ASP A 355 10.60 3.19 -17.14
C ASP A 355 9.94 3.15 -15.75
N ILE A 356 9.02 2.22 -15.54
CA ILE A 356 8.32 1.98 -14.26
C ILE A 356 8.92 0.73 -13.63
N GLY A 357 10.00 0.93 -12.88
CA GLY A 357 10.54 -0.08 -11.98
C GLY A 357 9.72 -0.20 -10.70
N THR A 358 9.91 -1.32 -10.00
CA THR A 358 9.30 -1.57 -8.69
C THR A 358 9.76 -0.55 -7.66
N THR A 359 11.06 -0.25 -7.59
CA THR A 359 11.60 0.71 -6.61
C THR A 359 11.66 2.14 -7.16
N THR A 360 11.86 2.27 -8.46
CA THR A 360 12.25 3.52 -9.13
C THR A 360 11.42 3.73 -10.37
N ILE A 361 11.03 4.97 -10.63
CA ILE A 361 10.49 5.40 -11.92
C ILE A 361 11.48 6.39 -12.54
N ALA A 362 11.96 6.08 -13.75
CA ALA A 362 12.82 6.96 -14.53
C ALA A 362 12.05 7.55 -15.71
N ILE A 363 12.18 8.86 -15.91
CA ILE A 363 11.48 9.61 -16.96
C ILE A 363 12.54 10.41 -17.70
N THR A 364 12.53 10.33 -19.02
CA THR A 364 13.50 11.05 -19.85
C THR A 364 12.82 11.81 -20.97
N LEU A 365 13.21 13.07 -21.12
CA LEU A 365 12.79 13.93 -22.20
C LEU A 365 13.81 13.89 -23.32
N VAL A 366 13.34 13.71 -24.55
CA VAL A 366 14.18 13.54 -25.73
C VAL A 366 13.73 14.51 -26.81
N GLY A 367 14.67 15.14 -27.52
CA GLY A 367 14.37 15.93 -28.72
C GLY A 367 13.91 15.02 -29.86
N ALA A 368 12.77 15.33 -30.48
CA ALA A 368 12.22 14.48 -31.54
C ALA A 368 13.10 14.48 -32.80
N GLU A 369 13.75 15.61 -33.10
CA GLU A 369 14.62 15.74 -34.27
C GLU A 369 16.05 15.30 -33.94
N SER A 370 16.61 15.73 -32.81
CA SER A 370 17.97 15.37 -32.43
C SER A 370 18.12 13.93 -31.96
N LYS A 371 17.02 13.32 -31.46
CA LYS A 371 17.00 12.02 -30.78
C LYS A 371 17.91 11.97 -29.55
N ARG A 372 18.31 13.14 -29.03
CA ARG A 372 19.20 13.26 -27.88
C ARG A 372 18.42 13.53 -26.61
N THR A 373 18.91 12.98 -25.51
CA THR A 373 18.39 13.24 -24.17
C THR A 373 18.56 14.73 -23.84
N VAL A 374 17.47 15.35 -23.40
CA VAL A 374 17.44 16.74 -22.92
C VAL A 374 17.59 16.77 -21.40
N LYS A 375 16.80 15.93 -20.71
CA LYS A 375 16.82 15.81 -19.26
C LYS A 375 16.23 14.48 -18.83
N THR A 376 16.87 13.84 -17.86
CA THR A 376 16.32 12.69 -17.14
C THR A 376 15.96 13.11 -15.73
N PHE A 377 14.83 12.60 -15.25
CA PHE A 377 14.33 12.77 -13.89
C PHE A 377 14.01 11.39 -13.34
N THR A 378 14.24 11.20 -12.06
CA THR A 378 14.04 9.90 -11.42
C THR A 378 13.43 10.10 -10.05
N ILE A 379 12.47 9.25 -9.73
CA ILE A 379 11.68 9.32 -8.51
C ILE A 379 11.51 7.92 -7.94
N VAL A 380 11.38 7.82 -6.62
CA VAL A 380 11.00 6.57 -5.96
C VAL A 380 9.56 6.22 -6.32
N ASN A 381 9.30 4.96 -6.64
CA ASN A 381 7.95 4.50 -6.89
C ASN A 381 7.15 4.46 -5.57
N LYS A 382 6.19 5.36 -5.40
CA LYS A 382 5.37 5.49 -4.19
C LYS A 382 4.55 4.24 -3.86
N GLN A 383 4.32 3.35 -4.82
CA GLN A 383 3.68 2.05 -4.56
C GLN A 383 4.44 1.20 -3.54
N ARG A 384 5.71 1.53 -3.26
CA ARG A 384 6.50 0.92 -2.19
C ARG A 384 5.83 0.99 -0.82
N ALA A 385 4.94 1.97 -0.61
CA ALA A 385 4.15 2.10 0.59
C ALA A 385 3.16 0.90 0.80
N TYR A 386 2.80 0.21 -0.28
CA TYR A 386 1.86 -0.91 -0.29
C TYR A 386 2.55 -2.28 -0.45
N GLY A 387 3.87 -2.31 -0.69
CA GLY A 387 4.61 -3.54 -0.90
C GLY A 387 6.04 -3.27 -1.36
N ALA A 388 6.99 -3.99 -0.78
CA ALA A 388 8.41 -3.84 -1.08
C ALA A 388 8.80 -4.41 -2.44
N ASP A 389 8.01 -5.36 -2.96
CA ASP A 389 8.26 -6.09 -4.20
C ASP A 389 6.97 -6.28 -5.02
N VAL A 390 7.08 -6.95 -6.16
CA VAL A 390 5.95 -7.24 -7.07
C VAL A 390 4.87 -8.08 -6.38
N ILE A 391 5.24 -9.13 -5.65
CA ILE A 391 4.30 -10.10 -5.06
C ILE A 391 3.47 -9.45 -3.95
N SER A 392 4.11 -8.70 -3.06
CA SER A 392 3.43 -7.96 -1.98
C SER A 392 2.48 -6.89 -2.53
N ARG A 393 2.79 -6.27 -3.68
CA ARG A 393 1.87 -5.35 -4.35
C ARG A 393 0.70 -6.07 -5.01
N ILE A 394 0.92 -7.22 -5.63
CA ILE A 394 -0.16 -8.08 -6.14
C ILE A 394 -1.09 -8.46 -4.99
N GLN A 395 -0.53 -8.87 -3.85
CA GLN A 395 -1.32 -9.20 -2.67
C GLN A 395 -2.13 -8.00 -2.17
N SER A 396 -1.50 -6.84 -1.97
CA SER A 396 -2.20 -5.60 -1.56
C SER A 396 -3.31 -5.22 -2.54
N SER A 397 -3.08 -5.36 -3.84
CA SER A 397 -4.10 -5.13 -4.88
C SER A 397 -5.29 -6.08 -4.70
N ASN A 398 -5.02 -7.37 -4.50
CA ASN A 398 -6.05 -8.39 -4.32
C ASN A 398 -6.80 -8.26 -2.98
N GLU A 399 -6.20 -7.61 -1.98
CA GLU A 399 -6.82 -7.25 -0.70
C GLU A 399 -7.62 -5.94 -0.76
N GLY A 400 -7.92 -5.45 -1.97
CA GLY A 400 -8.80 -4.30 -2.18
C GLY A 400 -8.09 -2.95 -2.32
N LYS A 401 -6.75 -2.93 -2.42
CA LYS A 401 -5.96 -1.68 -2.57
C LYS A 401 -5.55 -1.36 -4.02
N MET A 402 -6.24 -1.94 -5.00
CA MET A 402 -5.89 -1.80 -6.42
C MET A 402 -5.94 -0.34 -6.90
N GLU A 403 -6.98 0.39 -6.50
CA GLU A 403 -7.14 1.79 -6.92
C GLU A 403 -6.07 2.69 -6.29
N GLU A 404 -5.74 2.48 -5.02
CA GLU A 404 -4.69 3.22 -4.34
C GLU A 404 -3.32 2.95 -4.95
N LEU A 405 -3.01 1.69 -5.30
CA LEU A 405 -1.79 1.34 -6.02
C LEU A 405 -1.72 2.00 -7.40
N ARG A 406 -2.83 2.02 -8.15
CA ARG A 406 -2.93 2.69 -9.45
C ARG A 406 -2.72 4.20 -9.32
N ASP A 407 -3.40 4.81 -8.37
CA ASP A 407 -3.35 6.26 -8.19
C ASP A 407 -1.98 6.71 -7.66
N SER A 408 -1.33 5.88 -6.84
CA SER A 408 0.04 6.09 -6.37
C SER A 408 1.08 6.13 -7.49
N VAL A 409 1.01 5.20 -8.46
CA VAL A 409 1.92 5.23 -9.63
C VAL A 409 1.58 6.39 -10.57
N ARG A 410 0.29 6.70 -10.78
CA ARG A 410 -0.14 7.88 -11.56
C ARG A 410 0.37 9.17 -10.95
N GLU A 411 0.29 9.33 -9.64
CA GLU A 411 0.79 10.52 -8.93
C GLU A 411 2.30 10.69 -9.17
N SER A 412 3.07 9.61 -9.02
CA SER A 412 4.52 9.59 -9.23
C SER A 412 4.89 9.97 -10.67
N LEU A 413 4.20 9.40 -11.66
CA LEU A 413 4.38 9.70 -13.08
C LEU A 413 4.05 11.16 -13.39
N ASN A 414 2.90 11.65 -12.92
CA ASN A 414 2.47 13.02 -13.15
C ASN A 414 3.44 14.04 -12.52
N LEU A 415 3.94 13.76 -11.33
CA LEU A 415 4.93 14.61 -10.67
C LEU A 415 6.22 14.70 -11.51
N GLY A 416 6.76 13.56 -11.94
CA GLY A 416 7.99 13.53 -12.72
C GLY A 416 7.84 14.14 -14.13
N ILE A 417 6.70 13.93 -14.79
CA ILE A 417 6.39 14.58 -16.08
C ILE A 417 6.30 16.10 -15.90
N ARG A 418 5.62 16.59 -14.86
CA ARG A 418 5.53 18.03 -14.56
C ARG A 418 6.90 18.62 -14.30
N GLU A 419 7.70 17.99 -13.44
CA GLU A 419 9.04 18.44 -13.10
C GLU A 419 9.93 18.57 -14.34
N ILE A 420 9.94 17.56 -15.22
CA ILE A 420 10.71 17.63 -16.48
C ILE A 420 10.23 18.77 -17.37
N VAL A 421 8.93 18.92 -17.57
CA VAL A 421 8.38 19.94 -18.49
C VAL A 421 8.62 21.36 -17.94
N GLU A 422 8.40 21.57 -16.65
CA GLU A 422 8.53 22.89 -16.01
C GLU A 422 9.99 23.31 -15.88
N SER A 423 10.87 22.40 -15.45
CA SER A 423 12.30 22.71 -15.28
C SER A 423 13.04 22.95 -16.59
N THR A 424 12.59 22.33 -17.70
CA THR A 424 13.13 22.57 -19.05
C THR A 424 12.46 23.74 -19.76
N ARG A 425 11.33 24.25 -19.24
CA ARG A 425 10.52 25.35 -19.81
C ARG A 425 10.02 25.07 -21.22
N ILE A 426 9.78 23.80 -21.55
CA ILE A 426 9.25 23.39 -22.85
C ILE A 426 7.73 23.53 -22.86
N ALA A 427 7.18 23.96 -23.99
CA ALA A 427 5.73 24.06 -24.15
C ALA A 427 5.10 22.66 -24.11
N LYS A 428 4.04 22.49 -23.30
CA LYS A 428 3.30 21.22 -23.20
C LYS A 428 2.85 20.67 -24.56
N SER A 429 2.46 21.57 -25.47
CA SER A 429 2.05 21.25 -26.85
C SER A 429 3.16 20.71 -27.75
N SER A 430 4.43 20.88 -27.34
CA SER A 430 5.60 20.33 -28.03
C SER A 430 5.86 18.88 -27.65
N ILE A 431 5.28 18.37 -26.56
CA ILE A 431 5.37 16.94 -26.22
C ILE A 431 4.43 16.16 -27.15
N LYS A 432 4.98 15.33 -28.05
CA LYS A 432 4.21 14.67 -29.11
C LYS A 432 3.76 13.26 -28.76
N LYS A 433 4.56 12.50 -28.01
CA LYS A 433 4.27 11.11 -27.67
C LYS A 433 5.03 10.68 -26.43
N ILE A 434 4.44 9.75 -25.67
CA ILE A 434 5.05 9.15 -24.47
C ILE A 434 5.12 7.64 -24.69
N ALA A 435 6.23 7.00 -24.33
CA ALA A 435 6.34 5.55 -24.25
C ALA A 435 6.67 5.13 -22.81
N VAL A 436 5.97 4.11 -22.33
CA VAL A 436 6.07 3.55 -20.99
C VAL A 436 6.54 2.11 -21.10
N SER A 437 7.59 1.79 -20.38
CA SER A 437 8.12 0.45 -20.21
C SER A 437 8.17 0.07 -18.74
N GLY A 438 8.16 -1.22 -18.43
CA GLY A 438 8.19 -1.76 -17.08
C GLY A 438 7.64 -3.17 -17.03
N ASN A 439 7.90 -3.87 -15.92
CA ASN A 439 7.41 -5.22 -15.72
C ASN A 439 5.87 -5.28 -15.78
N THR A 440 5.35 -6.46 -16.08
CA THR A 440 3.92 -6.70 -16.33
C THR A 440 3.05 -6.21 -15.17
N THR A 441 3.40 -6.51 -13.93
CA THR A 441 2.62 -6.04 -12.77
C THR A 441 2.56 -4.51 -12.68
N MET A 442 3.66 -3.81 -12.92
CA MET A 442 3.65 -2.34 -12.86
C MET A 442 2.72 -1.73 -13.92
N GLN A 443 2.68 -2.31 -15.11
CA GLN A 443 1.75 -1.88 -16.16
C GLN A 443 0.30 -2.23 -15.84
N HIS A 444 0.02 -3.43 -15.30
CA HIS A 444 -1.33 -3.81 -14.85
C HIS A 444 -1.86 -2.85 -13.79
N LEU A 445 -1.04 -2.51 -12.80
CA LEU A 445 -1.40 -1.55 -11.76
C LEU A 445 -1.67 -0.16 -12.36
N LEU A 446 -0.86 0.30 -13.32
CA LEU A 446 -1.08 1.58 -14.01
C LEU A 446 -2.39 1.59 -14.81
N LEU A 447 -2.70 0.49 -15.51
CA LEU A 447 -3.92 0.33 -16.31
C LEU A 447 -5.16 0.05 -15.46
N GLY A 448 -5.00 -0.31 -14.18
CA GLY A 448 -6.08 -0.75 -13.31
C GLY A 448 -6.62 -2.14 -13.70
N TYR A 449 -5.78 -3.00 -14.26
CA TYR A 449 -6.11 -4.39 -14.54
C TYR A 449 -6.06 -5.24 -13.28
N SER A 450 -6.90 -6.29 -13.24
CA SER A 450 -6.88 -7.26 -12.15
C SER A 450 -5.51 -7.93 -12.03
N CYS A 451 -5.02 -8.03 -10.79
CA CYS A 451 -3.78 -8.71 -10.43
C CYS A 451 -4.02 -10.10 -9.82
N GLU A 452 -5.28 -10.56 -9.72
CA GLU A 452 -5.66 -11.81 -9.03
C GLU A 452 -4.89 -13.03 -9.57
N THR A 453 -4.74 -13.11 -10.88
CA THR A 453 -4.11 -14.23 -11.58
C THR A 453 -2.60 -14.08 -11.74
N LEU A 454 -2.01 -12.94 -11.41
CA LEU A 454 -0.57 -12.72 -11.54
C LEU A 454 0.23 -13.45 -10.45
N GLY A 455 -0.34 -13.60 -9.26
CA GLY A 455 0.31 -14.26 -8.12
C GLY A 455 -0.03 -15.74 -7.94
N VAL A 456 -0.88 -16.30 -8.80
CA VAL A 456 -1.41 -17.66 -8.66
C VAL A 456 -1.22 -18.45 -9.96
N PHE A 457 -0.67 -19.66 -9.85
CA PHE A 457 -0.49 -20.55 -11.00
C PHE A 457 -1.82 -20.75 -11.75
N PRO A 458 -1.86 -20.57 -13.10
CA PRO A 458 -0.75 -20.58 -14.03
C PRO A 458 -0.12 -19.20 -14.35
N PHE A 459 -0.28 -18.19 -13.49
CA PHE A 459 0.34 -16.86 -13.61
C PHE A 459 -0.06 -16.15 -14.91
N THR A 460 -1.36 -15.90 -15.09
CA THR A 460 -1.89 -15.35 -16.36
C THR A 460 -2.11 -13.84 -16.25
N PRO A 461 -1.54 -13.02 -17.14
CA PRO A 461 -1.85 -11.60 -17.18
C PRO A 461 -3.16 -11.33 -17.95
N VAL A 462 -3.84 -10.24 -17.60
CA VAL A 462 -5.02 -9.74 -18.36
C VAL A 462 -4.66 -9.42 -19.81
N ASP A 463 -3.65 -8.57 -20.03
CA ASP A 463 -3.12 -8.23 -21.35
C ASP A 463 -1.65 -7.81 -21.20
N VAL A 464 -0.83 -8.15 -22.19
CA VAL A 464 0.59 -7.75 -22.30
C VAL A 464 0.90 -7.16 -23.68
N GLY A 465 -0.13 -6.88 -24.49
CA GLY A 465 0.00 -6.33 -25.83
C GLY A 465 0.36 -4.85 -25.86
N LEU A 466 0.84 -4.39 -27.03
CA LEU A 466 1.14 -2.99 -27.29
C LEU A 466 -0.15 -2.17 -27.21
N THR A 467 -0.20 -1.20 -26.29
CA THR A 467 -1.40 -0.40 -26.03
C THR A 467 -1.10 1.07 -26.25
N GLU A 468 -1.88 1.75 -27.10
CA GLU A 468 -1.82 3.21 -27.25
C GLU A 468 -3.14 3.84 -26.78
N LYS A 469 -3.06 4.73 -25.80
CA LYS A 469 -4.21 5.39 -25.17
C LYS A 469 -3.98 6.89 -24.98
N PRO A 470 -5.05 7.71 -24.91
CA PRO A 470 -4.94 9.12 -24.54
C PRO A 470 -4.29 9.29 -23.16
N PHE A 471 -3.51 10.37 -22.98
CA PHE A 471 -2.90 10.72 -21.69
C PHE A 471 -3.89 10.68 -20.52
N LEU A 472 -5.10 11.23 -20.73
CA LEU A 472 -6.15 11.27 -19.71
C LEU A 472 -6.55 9.89 -19.19
N GLU A 473 -6.63 8.88 -20.06
CA GLU A 473 -7.02 7.52 -19.65
C GLU A 473 -5.93 6.84 -18.80
N ILE A 474 -4.65 7.08 -19.13
CA ILE A 474 -3.53 6.45 -18.43
C ILE A 474 -3.18 7.21 -17.14
N MET A 475 -3.12 8.54 -17.22
CA MET A 475 -2.59 9.39 -16.15
C MET A 475 -3.68 10.00 -15.25
N GLY A 476 -4.96 9.88 -15.63
CA GLY A 476 -6.10 10.36 -14.84
C GLY A 476 -6.29 11.88 -14.80
N ASN A 477 -5.60 12.63 -15.67
CA ASN A 477 -5.75 14.09 -15.80
C ASN A 477 -5.37 14.56 -17.21
N ASP A 478 -5.63 15.83 -17.52
CA ASP A 478 -5.48 16.42 -18.86
C ASP A 478 -4.22 17.29 -19.04
N TYR A 479 -3.21 17.11 -18.18
CA TYR A 479 -2.00 17.94 -18.17
C TYR A 479 -1.28 17.97 -19.53
N LEU A 480 -1.25 16.84 -20.24
CA LEU A 480 -0.80 16.72 -21.63
C LEU A 480 -1.92 16.15 -22.50
N GLN A 481 -1.82 16.38 -23.81
CA GLN A 481 -2.74 15.85 -24.83
C GLN A 481 -2.07 14.77 -25.71
N SER A 482 -0.85 14.37 -25.36
CA SER A 482 -0.04 13.42 -26.12
C SER A 482 -0.56 11.99 -25.92
N PRO A 483 -0.56 11.13 -26.94
CA PRO A 483 -0.82 9.70 -26.72
C PRO A 483 0.29 9.07 -25.86
N VAL A 484 -0.11 8.10 -25.05
CA VAL A 484 0.77 7.27 -24.23
C VAL A 484 0.74 5.86 -24.79
N VAL A 485 1.92 5.35 -25.11
CA VAL A 485 2.11 3.96 -25.53
C VAL A 485 2.69 3.18 -24.37
N LEU A 486 2.03 2.10 -23.99
CA LEU A 486 2.58 1.08 -23.11
C LEU A 486 3.16 -0.03 -23.99
N LEU A 487 4.45 -0.29 -23.82
CA LEU A 487 5.16 -1.30 -24.60
C LEU A 487 4.74 -2.71 -24.16
N PRO A 488 4.71 -3.70 -25.08
CA PRO A 488 4.25 -5.04 -24.79
C PRO A 488 5.26 -5.80 -23.92
N GLY A 489 4.75 -6.69 -23.08
CA GLY A 489 5.53 -7.72 -22.40
C GLY A 489 5.47 -9.06 -23.12
N ILE A 490 6.04 -10.09 -22.50
CA ILE A 490 6.04 -11.47 -23.01
C ILE A 490 5.16 -12.36 -22.13
N SER A 491 5.26 -12.22 -20.81
CA SER A 491 4.56 -13.05 -19.83
C SER A 491 4.21 -12.24 -18.56
N THR A 492 3.74 -12.92 -17.51
CA THR A 492 3.55 -12.30 -16.18
C THR A 492 4.86 -11.86 -15.53
N PHE A 493 5.96 -12.60 -15.72
CA PHE A 493 7.24 -12.32 -15.06
C PHE A 493 8.26 -11.66 -15.98
N VAL A 494 8.00 -11.62 -17.29
CA VAL A 494 8.85 -10.92 -18.27
C VAL A 494 8.01 -9.85 -18.96
N GLY A 495 8.19 -8.61 -18.53
CA GLY A 495 7.43 -7.47 -19.02
C GLY A 495 8.09 -6.75 -20.18
N SER A 496 7.66 -5.51 -20.40
CA SER A 496 8.14 -4.71 -21.52
C SER A 496 9.48 -4.08 -21.29
N ASP A 497 9.93 -3.99 -20.04
CA ASP A 497 11.29 -3.63 -19.66
C ASP A 497 12.32 -4.48 -20.40
N ILE A 498 12.06 -5.79 -20.50
CA ILE A 498 12.92 -6.72 -21.23
C ILE A 498 12.75 -6.59 -22.74
N VAL A 499 11.52 -6.45 -23.23
CA VAL A 499 11.27 -6.22 -24.67
C VAL A 499 11.95 -4.93 -25.15
N SER A 500 11.90 -3.87 -24.34
CA SER A 500 12.62 -2.61 -24.54
C SER A 500 14.12 -2.82 -24.55
N GLY A 501 14.67 -3.60 -23.62
CA GLY A 501 16.09 -3.94 -23.61
C GLY A 501 16.54 -4.73 -24.83
N LEU A 502 15.73 -5.68 -25.29
CA LEU A 502 15.96 -6.45 -26.52
C LEU A 502 15.93 -5.56 -27.77
N LEU A 503 15.03 -4.58 -27.82
CA LEU A 503 14.97 -3.57 -28.88
C LEU A 503 16.22 -2.68 -28.86
N LEU A 504 16.63 -2.23 -27.66
CA LEU A 504 17.84 -1.43 -27.47
C LEU A 504 19.08 -2.18 -27.95
N CYS A 505 19.15 -3.50 -27.71
CA CYS A 505 20.29 -4.34 -28.08
C CYS A 505 20.18 -4.96 -29.48
N ASP A 506 19.19 -4.56 -30.29
CA ASP A 506 18.99 -5.01 -31.68
C ASP A 506 18.82 -6.54 -31.86
N PHE A 507 18.21 -7.24 -30.89
CA PHE A 507 18.02 -8.70 -30.95
C PHE A 507 17.25 -9.14 -32.19
N ASP A 508 16.26 -8.37 -32.66
CA ASP A 508 15.49 -8.62 -33.88
C ASP A 508 16.31 -8.53 -35.18
N ARG A 509 17.55 -8.03 -35.12
CA ARG A 509 18.47 -7.86 -36.25
C ARG A 509 19.74 -8.70 -36.14
N LYS A 510 20.02 -9.28 -34.98
CA LYS A 510 21.22 -10.09 -34.72
C LYS A 510 21.12 -11.47 -35.37
N LYS A 511 22.24 -11.92 -35.93
CA LYS A 511 22.41 -13.31 -36.41
C LYS A 511 23.07 -14.19 -35.36
N GLU A 512 24.07 -13.65 -34.68
CA GLU A 512 24.77 -14.33 -33.59
C GLU A 512 23.88 -14.40 -32.34
N ILE A 513 24.09 -15.44 -31.54
CA ILE A 513 23.43 -15.61 -30.25
C ILE A 513 24.00 -14.57 -29.30
N SER A 514 23.12 -13.77 -28.70
CA SER A 514 23.45 -12.82 -27.64
C SER A 514 22.63 -13.13 -26.40
N MET A 515 23.07 -12.62 -25.25
CA MET A 515 22.34 -12.70 -24.00
C MET A 515 22.12 -11.30 -23.44
N LEU A 516 20.94 -11.02 -22.89
CA LEU A 516 20.63 -9.84 -22.09
C LEU A 516 20.35 -10.31 -20.66
N ILE A 517 20.96 -9.63 -19.69
CA ILE A 517 20.83 -9.92 -18.26
C ILE A 517 20.48 -8.60 -17.57
N ASP A 518 19.24 -8.45 -17.13
CA ASP A 518 18.82 -7.30 -16.32
C ASP A 518 18.95 -7.65 -14.83
N LEU A 519 19.89 -6.99 -14.15
CA LEU A 519 20.17 -7.23 -12.75
C LEU A 519 19.37 -6.24 -11.88
N GLY A 520 18.27 -6.73 -11.31
CA GLY A 520 17.50 -6.06 -10.26
C GLY A 520 17.10 -7.00 -9.13
N THR A 521 16.04 -6.64 -8.41
CA THR A 521 15.43 -7.47 -7.35
C THR A 521 14.99 -8.84 -7.90
N ASN A 522 14.43 -8.83 -9.09
CA ASN A 522 14.38 -10.00 -9.95
C ASN A 522 15.53 -9.89 -10.97
N CYS A 523 16.00 -11.03 -11.44
CA CYS A 523 16.92 -11.06 -12.55
C CYS A 523 16.19 -11.62 -13.77
N GLU A 524 15.75 -10.73 -14.64
CA GLU A 524 15.18 -11.06 -15.92
C GLU A 524 16.29 -11.23 -16.97
N MET A 525 16.14 -12.23 -17.82
CA MET A 525 17.20 -12.64 -18.74
C MET A 525 16.61 -13.06 -20.08
N ALA A 526 17.39 -12.89 -21.14
CA ALA A 526 17.03 -13.33 -22.48
C ALA A 526 18.25 -13.88 -23.21
N ILE A 527 18.09 -14.97 -23.95
CA ILE A 527 19.11 -15.51 -24.85
C ILE A 527 18.53 -15.69 -26.24
N GLY A 528 19.28 -15.32 -27.27
CA GLY A 528 18.89 -15.63 -28.63
C GLY A 528 19.35 -14.63 -29.68
N ASN A 529 18.61 -14.58 -30.77
CA ASN A 529 18.89 -13.77 -31.95
C ASN A 529 17.58 -13.43 -32.69
N SER A 530 17.69 -12.95 -33.92
CA SER A 530 16.53 -12.50 -34.71
C SER A 530 15.52 -13.58 -35.13
N GLU A 531 15.85 -14.86 -34.92
CA GLU A 531 15.00 -16.00 -35.29
C GLU A 531 14.28 -16.60 -34.08
N ARG A 532 14.94 -16.65 -32.92
CA ARG A 532 14.40 -17.23 -31.68
C ARG A 532 15.05 -16.57 -30.47
N ILE A 533 14.23 -16.23 -29.49
CA ILE A 533 14.60 -15.67 -28.20
C ILE A 533 13.95 -16.50 -27.10
N LEU A 534 14.72 -16.93 -26.11
CA LEU A 534 14.20 -17.50 -24.88
C LEU A 534 14.38 -16.49 -23.75
N VAL A 535 13.34 -16.33 -22.93
CA VAL A 535 13.36 -15.41 -21.79
C VAL A 535 13.03 -16.15 -20.49
N CYS A 536 13.54 -15.66 -19.37
CA CYS A 536 13.13 -16.12 -18.05
C CYS A 536 13.29 -15.01 -17.02
N SER A 537 12.69 -15.20 -15.85
CA SER A 537 12.93 -14.39 -14.66
C SER A 537 13.30 -15.30 -13.49
N THR A 538 14.34 -14.94 -12.73
CA THR A 538 14.76 -15.66 -11.54
C THR A 538 14.68 -14.76 -10.31
N ALA A 539 14.29 -15.34 -9.17
CA ALA A 539 14.23 -14.64 -7.90
C ALA A 539 15.63 -14.54 -7.28
N ALA A 540 16.44 -13.58 -7.74
CA ALA A 540 17.74 -13.29 -7.16
C ALA A 540 17.63 -12.66 -5.76
N GLY A 541 16.54 -11.95 -5.48
CA GLY A 541 16.35 -11.22 -4.25
C GLY A 541 17.11 -9.88 -4.25
N PRO A 542 16.85 -9.00 -3.28
CA PRO A 542 17.30 -7.61 -3.34
C PRO A 542 18.77 -7.42 -2.89
N ALA A 543 19.56 -8.50 -2.76
CA ALA A 543 20.94 -8.44 -2.24
C ALA A 543 21.83 -7.50 -3.07
N PHE A 544 21.70 -7.52 -4.39
CA PHE A 544 22.44 -6.64 -5.32
C PHE A 544 21.95 -5.18 -5.28
N GLU A 545 20.84 -4.89 -4.61
CA GLU A 545 20.37 -3.52 -4.33
C GLU A 545 20.70 -3.08 -2.88
N GLY A 546 21.45 -3.90 -2.13
CA GLY A 546 21.72 -3.71 -0.70
C GLY A 546 20.54 -4.08 0.20
N GLY A 547 19.49 -4.69 -0.34
CA GLY A 547 18.40 -5.28 0.44
C GLY A 547 18.81 -6.59 1.10
N ASN A 548 18.19 -6.93 2.23
CA ASN A 548 18.52 -8.06 3.11
C ASN A 548 19.95 -8.09 3.69
N ILE A 549 20.86 -7.24 3.22
CA ILE A 549 22.16 -7.01 3.82
C ILE A 549 22.00 -6.16 5.10
N GLN A 550 22.63 -6.57 6.19
CA GLN A 550 22.49 -5.98 7.53
C GLN A 550 22.78 -4.46 7.50
N ASN A 551 24.00 -4.09 7.13
CA ASN A 551 24.40 -2.71 6.88
C ASN A 551 24.18 -2.27 5.42
N GLY A 552 23.30 -2.98 4.70
CA GLY A 552 22.96 -2.72 3.31
C GLY A 552 22.15 -1.45 3.09
N THR A 553 22.49 -0.73 2.03
CA THR A 553 21.82 0.48 1.54
C THR A 553 21.80 0.50 0.01
N GLY A 554 20.96 1.35 -0.60
CA GLY A 554 21.02 1.59 -2.04
C GLY A 554 22.30 2.34 -2.46
N SER A 555 22.46 2.59 -3.76
CA SER A 555 23.60 3.34 -4.30
C SER A 555 23.51 4.85 -4.00
N ILE A 556 23.68 5.23 -2.73
CA ILE A 556 23.55 6.61 -2.24
C ILE A 556 24.92 7.21 -1.86
N PRO A 557 25.08 8.55 -1.81
CA PRO A 557 26.31 9.17 -1.33
C PRO A 557 26.72 8.63 0.05
N GLY A 558 27.96 8.15 0.15
CA GLY A 558 28.48 7.52 1.37
C GLY A 558 28.25 6.00 1.44
N ALA A 559 27.52 5.38 0.52
CA ALA A 559 27.47 3.93 0.43
C ALA A 559 28.84 3.40 -0.03
N ILE A 560 29.35 2.38 0.67
CA ILE A 560 30.58 1.66 0.29
C ILE A 560 30.30 0.94 -1.02
N SER A 561 31.05 1.32 -2.06
CA SER A 561 30.86 0.83 -3.43
C SER A 561 32.03 0.04 -3.97
N SER A 562 33.21 0.19 -3.38
CA SER A 562 34.39 -0.62 -3.69
C SER A 562 35.08 -1.04 -2.40
N VAL A 563 35.61 -2.26 -2.39
CA VAL A 563 36.33 -2.86 -1.27
C VAL A 563 37.57 -3.59 -1.80
N SER A 564 38.68 -3.45 -1.09
CA SER A 564 39.87 -4.30 -1.17
C SER A 564 40.33 -4.69 0.24
N ILE A 565 41.04 -5.80 0.37
CA ILE A 565 41.62 -6.23 1.65
C ILE A 565 43.14 -6.22 1.56
N GLU A 566 43.78 -5.38 2.38
CA GLU A 566 45.24 -5.26 2.47
C GLU A 566 45.67 -5.44 3.93
N ASP A 567 46.68 -6.30 4.18
CA ASP A 567 47.18 -6.61 5.53
C ASP A 567 46.09 -6.98 6.54
N GLY A 568 45.04 -7.69 6.09
CA GLY A 568 43.89 -8.10 6.90
C GLY A 568 42.95 -6.95 7.30
N LYS A 569 43.02 -5.81 6.61
CA LYS A 569 42.15 -4.65 6.81
C LYS A 569 41.40 -4.29 5.55
N ALA A 570 40.14 -3.91 5.71
CA ALA A 570 39.35 -3.34 4.63
C ALA A 570 39.88 -1.96 4.23
N ILE A 571 40.10 -1.78 2.93
CA ILE A 571 40.20 -0.50 2.26
C ILE A 571 38.93 -0.35 1.44
N TYR A 572 38.31 0.83 1.49
CA TYR A 572 37.02 1.03 0.85
C TYR A 572 36.94 2.40 0.18
N GLU A 573 36.10 2.46 -0.85
CA GLU A 573 35.64 3.70 -1.45
C GLU A 573 34.13 3.83 -1.28
N THR A 574 33.68 5.07 -1.09
CA THR A 574 32.26 5.40 -0.98
C THR A 574 31.81 6.25 -2.16
N ILE A 575 30.56 6.12 -2.55
CA ILE A 575 29.93 6.98 -3.56
C ILE A 575 30.05 8.46 -3.13
N ALA A 576 30.48 9.31 -4.07
CA ALA A 576 30.74 10.74 -3.89
C ALA A 576 31.78 11.09 -2.80
N GLY A 577 32.60 10.13 -2.35
CA GLY A 577 33.65 10.35 -1.34
C GLY A 577 33.13 10.86 0.01
N LYS A 578 31.89 10.53 0.37
CA LYS A 578 31.26 10.93 1.64
C LYS A 578 31.61 9.97 2.78
N GLN A 579 31.22 10.32 4.00
CA GLN A 579 31.39 9.40 5.13
C GLN A 579 30.56 8.13 4.93
N PRO A 580 31.05 6.95 5.37
CA PRO A 580 30.39 5.69 5.11
C PRO A 580 29.08 5.58 5.89
N VAL A 581 27.98 5.26 5.19
CA VAL A 581 26.65 5.11 5.79
C VAL A 581 26.07 3.70 5.67
N GLY A 582 26.69 2.85 4.86
CA GLY A 582 26.27 1.47 4.63
C GLY A 582 26.99 0.87 3.42
N ILE A 583 26.55 -0.30 2.97
CA ILE A 583 27.14 -1.08 1.88
C ILE A 583 26.13 -1.15 0.74
N CYS A 584 26.48 -0.68 -0.47
CA CYS A 584 25.63 -0.91 -1.63
C CYS A 584 25.90 -2.29 -2.25
N GLY A 585 25.07 -2.73 -3.18
CA GLY A 585 25.23 -4.04 -3.79
C GLY A 585 26.60 -4.28 -4.42
N THR A 586 27.23 -3.25 -5.02
CA THR A 586 28.55 -3.42 -5.65
C THR A 586 29.58 -3.66 -4.57
N GLY A 587 29.51 -2.86 -3.49
CA GLY A 587 30.32 -3.05 -2.29
C GLY A 587 30.13 -4.44 -1.67
N ALA A 588 28.91 -5.01 -1.70
CA ALA A 588 28.65 -6.35 -1.19
C ALA A 588 29.32 -7.44 -2.04
N ILE A 589 29.22 -7.37 -3.38
CA ILE A 589 29.93 -8.29 -4.28
C ILE A 589 31.44 -8.16 -4.10
N GLU A 590 31.97 -6.94 -4.06
CA GLU A 590 33.40 -6.71 -3.89
C GLU A 590 33.89 -7.22 -2.55
N THR A 591 33.11 -7.03 -1.48
CA THR A 591 33.45 -7.56 -0.15
C THR A 591 33.56 -9.07 -0.18
N VAL A 592 32.59 -9.78 -0.77
CA VAL A 592 32.64 -11.25 -0.89
C VAL A 592 33.85 -11.70 -1.72
N ALA A 593 34.12 -11.05 -2.85
CA ALA A 593 35.25 -11.37 -3.70
C ALA A 593 36.59 -11.22 -2.97
N GLU A 594 36.74 -10.15 -2.18
CA GLU A 594 37.98 -9.88 -1.44
C GLU A 594 38.12 -10.76 -0.21
N LEU A 595 37.02 -11.08 0.49
CA LEU A 595 37.04 -12.05 1.59
C LEU A 595 37.46 -13.45 1.09
N LEU A 596 36.98 -13.88 -0.09
CA LEU A 596 37.42 -15.12 -0.73
C LEU A 596 38.91 -15.06 -1.09
N ARG A 597 39.37 -13.96 -1.71
CA ARG A 597 40.78 -13.78 -2.09
C ARG A 597 41.73 -13.78 -0.89
N ALA A 598 41.26 -13.29 0.25
CA ALA A 598 42.03 -13.22 1.48
C ALA A 598 41.94 -14.51 2.33
N ASP A 599 41.28 -15.56 1.83
CA ASP A 599 40.99 -16.81 2.57
C ASP A 599 40.25 -16.58 3.90
N LEU A 600 39.47 -15.49 3.98
CA LEU A 600 38.67 -15.14 5.16
C LEU A 600 37.27 -15.76 5.13
N ILE A 601 36.85 -16.25 3.96
CA ILE A 601 35.68 -17.11 3.78
C ILE A 601 36.08 -18.34 2.97
N ASP A 602 35.53 -19.50 3.31
CA ASP A 602 35.75 -20.75 2.58
C ASP A 602 34.81 -20.93 1.36
N GLU A 603 34.95 -22.02 0.62
CA GLU A 603 34.11 -22.35 -0.54
C GLU A 603 32.63 -22.50 -0.19
N THR A 604 32.30 -22.79 1.08
CA THR A 604 30.93 -22.87 1.57
C THR A 604 30.36 -21.49 1.93
N GLY A 605 31.20 -20.46 1.86
CA GLY A 605 30.90 -19.09 2.27
C GLY A 605 30.98 -18.88 3.77
N ARG A 606 31.60 -19.80 4.52
CA ARG A 606 31.74 -19.66 5.96
C ARG A 606 32.87 -18.70 6.29
N LEU A 607 32.57 -17.66 7.07
CA LEU A 607 33.56 -16.75 7.65
C LEU A 607 34.47 -17.48 8.63
N ASP A 608 35.73 -17.06 8.62
CA ASP A 608 36.72 -17.44 9.63
C ASP A 608 36.16 -17.19 11.06
N GLU A 609 36.54 -18.05 12.00
CA GLU A 609 36.05 -18.07 13.38
C GLU A 609 36.20 -16.71 14.07
N ALA A 610 37.22 -15.93 13.69
CA ALA A 610 37.45 -14.58 14.22
C ALA A 610 36.33 -13.57 13.88
N TYR A 611 35.59 -13.80 12.79
CA TYR A 611 34.56 -12.87 12.27
C TYR A 611 33.17 -13.51 12.17
N PHE A 612 33.03 -14.80 12.49
CA PHE A 612 31.79 -15.54 12.28
C PHE A 612 30.58 -14.96 13.04
N GLU A 613 30.78 -14.53 14.29
CA GLU A 613 29.71 -14.00 15.16
C GLU A 613 29.44 -12.50 14.91
N GLU A 614 30.49 -11.68 14.83
CA GLU A 614 30.37 -10.20 14.79
C GLU A 614 30.42 -9.63 13.36
N GLY A 615 30.82 -10.43 12.37
CA GLY A 615 31.08 -9.99 11.00
C GLY A 615 32.44 -9.33 10.80
N TYR A 616 32.79 -9.11 9.55
CA TYR A 616 34.02 -8.42 9.15
C TYR A 616 33.78 -6.90 9.09
N GLU A 617 34.50 -6.12 9.90
CA GLU A 617 34.37 -4.66 9.93
C GLU A 617 34.97 -4.03 8.67
N LEU A 618 34.13 -3.35 7.88
CA LEU A 618 34.55 -2.60 6.70
C LEU A 618 34.87 -1.15 7.03
N ALA A 619 34.02 -0.52 7.84
CA ALA A 619 34.12 0.90 8.15
C ALA A 619 33.42 1.25 9.47
N ARG A 620 33.51 2.52 9.87
CA ARG A 620 32.70 3.09 10.94
C ARG A 620 31.95 4.31 10.43
N ASN A 621 30.67 4.40 10.74
CA ASN A 621 29.82 5.51 10.34
C ASN A 621 30.12 6.79 11.16
N PRO A 622 29.55 7.95 10.82
CA PRO A 622 29.77 9.21 11.54
C PRO A 622 29.45 9.16 13.04
N GLU A 623 28.49 8.31 13.45
CA GLU A 623 28.12 8.11 14.86
C GLU A 623 29.06 7.12 15.60
N GLY A 624 30.10 6.62 14.93
CA GLY A 624 31.08 5.69 15.48
C GLY A 624 30.65 4.22 15.48
N ARG A 625 29.49 3.90 14.88
CA ARG A 625 28.96 2.53 14.75
C ARG A 625 29.71 1.77 13.68
N SER A 626 29.96 0.49 13.93
CA SER A 626 30.63 -0.38 12.97
C SER A 626 29.69 -0.72 11.80
N ILE A 627 30.22 -0.67 10.59
CA ILE A 627 29.61 -1.17 9.36
C ILE A 627 30.30 -2.50 9.07
N VAL A 628 29.59 -3.60 9.32
CA VAL A 628 30.12 -4.96 9.24
C VAL A 628 29.48 -5.70 8.07
N PHE A 629 30.20 -6.70 7.55
CA PHE A 629 29.68 -7.67 6.61
C PHE A 629 29.62 -9.04 7.29
N THR A 630 28.42 -9.57 7.45
CA THR A 630 28.15 -10.73 8.32
C THR A 630 28.06 -12.05 7.56
N GLN A 631 28.05 -13.16 8.30
CA GLN A 631 27.82 -14.50 7.73
C GLN A 631 26.47 -14.59 7.00
N LYS A 632 25.44 -13.90 7.51
CA LYS A 632 24.13 -13.82 6.89
C LYS A 632 24.21 -13.05 5.57
N ASP A 633 24.96 -11.95 5.52
CA ASP A 633 25.11 -11.14 4.31
C ASP A 633 25.78 -11.94 3.18
N ILE A 634 26.80 -12.74 3.50
CA ILE A 634 27.42 -13.67 2.54
C ILE A 634 26.39 -14.67 2.02
N ARG A 635 25.52 -15.19 2.90
CA ARG A 635 24.48 -16.14 2.50
C ARG A 635 23.47 -15.53 1.53
N GLU A 636 23.09 -14.27 1.73
CA GLU A 636 22.21 -13.55 0.79
C GLU A 636 22.87 -13.40 -0.59
N ILE A 637 24.18 -13.09 -0.64
CA ILE A 637 24.92 -13.01 -1.90
C ILE A 637 25.04 -14.38 -2.58
N GLN A 638 25.24 -15.46 -1.82
CA GLN A 638 25.22 -16.82 -2.36
C GLN A 638 23.85 -17.12 -3.00
N LEU A 639 22.74 -16.91 -2.29
CA LEU A 639 21.41 -17.18 -2.83
C LEU A 639 21.15 -16.40 -4.13
N ALA A 640 21.56 -15.13 -4.16
CA ALA A 640 21.38 -14.27 -5.32
C ALA A 640 22.27 -14.68 -6.49
N LYS A 641 23.57 -14.97 -6.27
CA LYS A 641 24.48 -15.38 -7.34
C LYS A 641 24.08 -16.71 -7.95
N SER A 642 23.65 -17.66 -7.14
CA SER A 642 23.24 -18.99 -7.61
C SER A 642 21.98 -18.91 -8.46
N ALA A 643 21.03 -18.04 -8.10
CA ALA A 643 19.82 -17.79 -8.88
C ALA A 643 20.16 -17.29 -10.28
N VAL A 644 21.03 -16.28 -10.37
CA VAL A 644 21.45 -15.68 -11.64
C VAL A 644 22.25 -16.70 -12.47
N ARG A 645 23.27 -17.33 -11.89
CA ARG A 645 24.12 -18.28 -12.61
C ARG A 645 23.34 -19.49 -13.12
N ALA A 646 22.44 -20.06 -12.31
CA ALA A 646 21.57 -21.15 -12.73
C ALA A 646 20.59 -20.71 -13.83
N GLY A 647 20.09 -19.47 -13.78
CA GLY A 647 19.23 -18.89 -14.83
C GLY A 647 19.95 -18.79 -16.18
N ILE A 648 21.17 -18.25 -16.18
CA ILE A 648 22.05 -18.15 -17.36
C ILE A 648 22.20 -19.51 -18.03
N GLU A 649 22.61 -20.52 -17.27
CA GLU A 649 22.91 -21.85 -17.81
C GLU A 649 21.65 -22.59 -18.22
N THR A 650 20.55 -22.41 -17.50
CA THR A 650 19.27 -23.01 -17.90
C THR A 650 18.82 -22.44 -19.24
N LEU A 651 18.93 -21.13 -19.46
CA LEU A 651 18.62 -20.53 -20.74
C LEU A 651 19.51 -21.06 -21.87
N ALA A 652 20.83 -21.14 -21.64
CA ALA A 652 21.77 -21.68 -22.63
C ALA A 652 21.45 -23.15 -22.99
N GLU A 653 21.22 -23.99 -21.98
CA GLU A 653 20.84 -25.40 -22.12
C GLU A 653 19.52 -25.55 -22.89
N ARG A 654 18.49 -24.77 -22.55
CA ARG A 654 17.17 -24.83 -23.22
C ARG A 654 17.20 -24.25 -24.63
N TYR A 655 18.10 -23.30 -24.89
CA TYR A 655 18.36 -22.80 -26.24
C TYR A 655 19.12 -23.83 -27.08
N GLY A 656 19.92 -24.69 -26.44
CA GLY A 656 20.77 -25.69 -27.08
C GLY A 656 22.11 -25.10 -27.53
N THR A 657 22.69 -24.20 -26.74
CA THR A 657 23.99 -23.58 -27.00
C THR A 657 24.91 -23.69 -25.79
N GLU A 658 26.21 -23.82 -26.06
CA GLU A 658 27.26 -23.65 -25.07
C GLU A 658 27.45 -22.17 -24.73
N LEU A 659 27.89 -21.85 -23.51
CA LEU A 659 28.15 -20.47 -23.06
C LEU A 659 29.23 -19.78 -23.91
N ASP A 660 30.23 -20.53 -24.34
CA ASP A 660 31.31 -20.03 -25.20
C ASP A 660 30.82 -19.56 -26.58
N ALA A 661 29.71 -20.10 -27.08
CA ALA A 661 29.14 -19.74 -28.37
C ALA A 661 28.29 -18.46 -28.33
N ILE A 662 27.96 -17.95 -27.14
CA ILE A 662 27.31 -16.65 -26.97
C ILE A 662 28.32 -15.58 -27.38
N ALA A 663 27.95 -14.74 -28.35
CA ALA A 663 28.85 -13.76 -28.95
C ALA A 663 28.91 -12.44 -28.19
N SER A 664 27.79 -12.04 -27.57
CA SER A 664 27.69 -10.79 -26.81
C SER A 664 26.78 -10.98 -25.60
N VAL A 665 27.17 -10.41 -24.46
CA VAL A 665 26.40 -10.45 -23.22
C VAL A 665 26.15 -9.02 -22.77
N TYR A 666 24.89 -8.60 -22.76
CA TYR A 666 24.46 -7.28 -22.34
C TYR A 666 24.04 -7.33 -20.88
N ILE A 667 24.68 -6.53 -20.04
CA ILE A 667 24.30 -6.39 -18.62
C ILE A 667 23.57 -5.06 -18.43
N ALA A 668 22.33 -5.17 -18.00
CA ALA A 668 21.39 -4.10 -17.71
C ALA A 668 21.12 -3.97 -16.20
N GLY A 669 20.36 -2.94 -15.85
CA GLY A 669 19.92 -2.66 -14.49
C GLY A 669 20.78 -1.58 -13.82
N GLY A 670 20.18 -0.88 -12.85
CA GLY A 670 20.87 0.21 -12.11
C GLY A 670 22.11 -0.26 -11.35
N PHE A 671 22.19 -1.56 -11.08
CA PHE A 671 23.34 -2.24 -10.50
C PHE A 671 24.43 -2.53 -11.54
N GLY A 672 24.05 -3.13 -12.67
CA GLY A 672 24.96 -3.70 -13.68
C GLY A 672 25.98 -2.72 -14.26
N PHE A 673 25.67 -1.43 -14.31
CA PHE A 673 26.54 -0.40 -14.86
C PHE A 673 27.84 -0.16 -14.06
N LYS A 674 27.87 -0.50 -12.77
CA LYS A 674 29.03 -0.25 -11.88
C LYS A 674 29.67 -1.51 -11.31
N VAL A 675 29.23 -2.69 -11.76
CA VAL A 675 29.77 -3.96 -11.28
C VAL A 675 31.17 -4.17 -11.84
N ASP A 676 32.12 -4.49 -10.96
CA ASP A 676 33.40 -5.05 -11.40
C ASP A 676 33.16 -6.46 -11.96
N ILE A 677 33.19 -6.57 -13.29
CA ILE A 677 32.95 -7.82 -14.00
C ILE A 677 33.96 -8.90 -13.60
N SER A 678 35.21 -8.54 -13.33
CA SER A 678 36.22 -9.52 -12.91
C SER A 678 35.89 -10.13 -11.56
N LYS A 679 35.38 -9.32 -10.62
CA LYS A 679 34.94 -9.79 -9.30
C LYS A 679 33.62 -10.57 -9.39
N ALA A 680 32.69 -10.16 -10.25
CA ALA A 680 31.45 -10.90 -10.49
C ALA A 680 31.71 -12.30 -11.07
N VAL A 681 32.62 -12.41 -12.04
CA VAL A 681 33.08 -13.71 -12.55
C VAL A 681 33.79 -14.50 -11.44
N TYR A 682 34.67 -13.86 -10.68
CA TYR A 682 35.43 -14.51 -9.61
C TYR A 682 34.55 -15.14 -8.52
N ILE A 683 33.45 -14.51 -8.12
CA ILE A 683 32.52 -15.09 -7.13
C ILE A 683 31.59 -16.16 -7.74
N GLY A 684 31.65 -16.38 -9.06
CA GLY A 684 30.77 -17.29 -9.78
C GLY A 684 29.36 -16.74 -10.06
N LEU A 685 29.17 -15.41 -10.00
CA LEU A 685 27.91 -14.78 -10.40
C LEU A 685 27.73 -14.87 -11.93
N LEU A 686 28.81 -14.63 -12.67
CA LEU A 686 28.84 -14.69 -14.13
C LEU A 686 29.79 -15.80 -14.60
N PRO A 687 29.47 -16.48 -15.72
CA PRO A 687 30.39 -17.38 -16.42
C PRO A 687 31.74 -16.78 -16.76
N GLU A 688 32.80 -17.57 -16.59
CA GLU A 688 34.14 -17.19 -17.04
C GLU A 688 34.18 -17.03 -18.57
N GLU A 689 33.38 -17.84 -19.28
CA GLU A 689 33.15 -17.83 -20.73
C GLU A 689 32.62 -16.49 -21.25
N PHE A 690 32.06 -15.65 -20.36
CA PHE A 690 31.57 -14.31 -20.70
C PHE A 690 32.68 -13.24 -20.65
N SER A 691 33.85 -13.58 -20.11
CA SER A 691 34.99 -12.66 -20.03
C SER A 691 35.35 -12.12 -21.41
N GLY A 692 35.35 -10.79 -21.55
CA GLY A 692 35.64 -10.10 -22.81
C GLY A 692 34.47 -10.02 -23.80
N LYS A 693 33.29 -10.55 -23.46
CA LYS A 693 32.06 -10.48 -24.28
C LYS A 693 30.96 -9.60 -23.66
N ILE A 694 31.20 -9.08 -22.45
CA ILE A 694 30.23 -8.33 -21.67
C ILE A 694 30.24 -6.85 -22.06
N GLU A 695 29.06 -6.31 -22.30
CA GLU A 695 28.78 -4.90 -22.53
C GLU A 695 27.73 -4.42 -21.52
N THR A 696 28.03 -3.37 -20.75
CA THR A 696 27.07 -2.78 -19.82
C THR A 696 26.20 -1.73 -20.52
N VAL A 697 24.88 -1.90 -20.52
CA VAL A 697 23.94 -1.05 -21.26
C VAL A 697 23.12 -0.10 -20.38
N GLY A 698 23.36 -0.11 -19.06
CA GLY A 698 22.67 0.77 -18.11
C GLY A 698 21.18 0.44 -17.99
N ASN A 699 20.33 1.48 -17.90
CA ASN A 699 18.87 1.29 -17.89
C ASN A 699 18.35 0.98 -19.30
N SER A 700 18.31 -0.31 -19.63
CA SER A 700 17.87 -0.80 -20.93
C SER A 700 16.37 -0.62 -21.19
N SER A 701 15.54 -0.67 -20.14
CA SER A 701 14.10 -0.40 -20.22
C SER A 701 13.83 1.02 -20.73
N LEU A 702 14.44 2.03 -20.09
CA LEU A 702 14.32 3.43 -20.48
C LEU A 702 14.95 3.69 -21.86
N GLY A 703 16.14 3.14 -22.12
CA GLY A 703 16.81 3.28 -23.42
C GLY A 703 15.99 2.67 -24.56
N GLY A 704 15.36 1.52 -24.33
CA GLY A 704 14.45 0.89 -25.28
C GLY A 704 13.17 1.68 -25.51
N ALA A 705 12.57 2.26 -24.47
CA ALA A 705 11.42 3.15 -24.60
C ALA A 705 11.75 4.40 -25.44
N VAL A 706 12.93 4.99 -25.25
CA VAL A 706 13.43 6.09 -26.09
C VAL A 706 13.66 5.63 -27.53
N ARG A 707 14.26 4.45 -27.71
CA ARG A 707 14.51 3.89 -29.04
C ARG A 707 13.22 3.63 -29.80
N TYR A 708 12.19 3.14 -29.10
CA TYR A 708 10.84 2.97 -29.64
C TYR A 708 10.26 4.28 -30.17
N LEU A 709 10.44 5.38 -29.43
CA LEU A 709 9.91 6.69 -29.78
C LEU A 709 10.65 7.34 -30.95
N THR A 710 11.93 7.03 -31.13
CA THR A 710 12.83 7.76 -32.04
C THR A 710 13.21 7.01 -33.31
N GLU A 711 12.96 5.70 -33.39
CA GLU A 711 13.28 4.88 -34.54
C GLU A 711 12.04 4.54 -35.39
N ASP A 712 12.17 4.73 -36.71
CA ASP A 712 11.09 4.42 -37.64
C ASP A 712 10.80 2.90 -37.68
N GLY A 713 9.53 2.55 -37.54
CA GLY A 713 9.07 1.16 -37.59
C GLY A 713 9.40 0.34 -36.34
N ALA A 714 9.71 1.00 -35.21
CA ALA A 714 9.97 0.32 -33.94
C ALA A 714 8.81 -0.57 -33.47
N ASP A 715 7.57 -0.17 -33.75
CA ASP A 715 6.34 -0.95 -33.54
C ASP A 715 6.42 -2.35 -34.15
N LYS A 716 6.86 -2.47 -35.41
CA LYS A 716 7.06 -3.78 -36.07
C LYS A 716 8.24 -4.56 -35.50
N ARG A 717 9.27 -3.85 -35.02
CA ARG A 717 10.44 -4.50 -34.42
C ARG A 717 10.08 -5.13 -33.10
N VAL A 718 9.37 -4.39 -32.25
CA VAL A 718 8.85 -4.87 -30.97
C VAL A 718 7.90 -6.04 -31.18
N GLU A 719 6.98 -5.96 -32.15
CA GLU A 719 6.11 -7.09 -32.53
C GLU A 719 6.93 -8.33 -32.89
N LYS A 720 7.95 -8.18 -33.76
CA LYS A 720 8.86 -9.29 -34.11
C LYS A 720 9.62 -9.86 -32.91
N ILE A 721 10.07 -9.02 -31.98
CA ILE A 721 10.75 -9.46 -30.75
C ILE A 721 9.81 -10.33 -29.92
N VAL A 722 8.59 -9.86 -29.70
CA VAL A 722 7.58 -10.60 -28.92
C VAL A 722 7.22 -11.92 -29.61
N GLU A 723 7.01 -11.91 -30.93
CA GLU A 723 6.71 -13.14 -31.71
C GLU A 723 7.85 -14.16 -31.69
N ALA A 724 9.11 -13.71 -31.64
CA ALA A 724 10.27 -14.59 -31.57
C ALA A 724 10.58 -15.07 -30.14
N SER A 725 9.90 -14.53 -29.13
CA SER A 725 10.19 -14.77 -27.71
C SER A 725 9.32 -15.87 -27.11
N GLU A 726 9.94 -16.75 -26.32
CA GLU A 726 9.28 -17.81 -25.57
C GLU A 726 9.81 -17.82 -24.12
N GLU A 727 8.91 -17.86 -23.14
CA GLU A 727 9.27 -17.90 -21.73
C GLU A 727 9.61 -19.32 -21.27
N ILE A 728 10.73 -19.46 -20.56
CA ILE A 728 11.12 -20.65 -19.82
C ILE A 728 10.75 -20.50 -18.34
N ASN A 729 9.84 -21.35 -17.87
CA ASN A 729 9.47 -21.38 -16.46
C ASN A 729 10.51 -22.14 -15.63
N LEU A 730 11.33 -21.40 -14.87
CA LEU A 730 12.41 -21.96 -14.04
C LEU A 730 11.91 -22.73 -12.81
N SER A 731 10.74 -22.38 -12.25
CA SER A 731 10.26 -22.97 -10.99
C SER A 731 10.05 -24.49 -11.06
N GLY A 732 9.64 -24.98 -12.23
CA GLY A 732 9.48 -26.41 -12.51
C GLY A 732 10.67 -27.07 -13.19
N ASP A 733 11.74 -26.31 -13.46
CA ASP A 733 12.87 -26.79 -14.25
C ASP A 733 13.90 -27.52 -13.36
N LYS A 734 14.12 -28.81 -13.66
CA LYS A 734 15.06 -29.63 -12.87
C LYS A 734 16.50 -29.19 -13.01
N PHE A 735 16.89 -28.74 -14.21
CA PHE A 735 18.27 -28.32 -14.47
C PHE A 735 18.57 -27.03 -13.71
N PHE A 736 17.63 -26.09 -13.69
CA PHE A 736 17.73 -24.89 -12.87
C PHE A 736 17.93 -25.23 -11.39
N ASN A 737 17.09 -26.10 -10.84
CA ASN A 737 17.17 -26.46 -9.42
C ASN A 737 18.48 -27.18 -9.06
N GLU A 738 19.00 -28.04 -9.95
CA GLU A 738 20.30 -28.70 -9.76
C GLU A 738 21.46 -27.70 -9.78
N ARG A 739 21.52 -26.83 -10.81
CA ARG A 739 22.54 -25.77 -10.92
C ARG A 739 22.46 -24.76 -9.78
N TYR A 740 21.25 -24.38 -9.36
CA TYR A 740 21.06 -23.46 -8.24
C TYR A 740 21.71 -23.99 -6.96
N MET A 741 21.51 -25.27 -6.64
CA MET A 741 22.12 -25.89 -5.47
C MET A 741 23.64 -26.02 -5.57
N GLU A 742 24.16 -26.27 -6.78
CA GLU A 742 25.59 -26.35 -7.06
C GLU A 742 26.28 -25.01 -6.88
N TYR A 743 25.73 -23.94 -7.45
CA TYR A 743 26.33 -22.60 -7.41
C TYR A 743 26.16 -21.87 -6.08
N MET A 744 25.58 -22.52 -5.06
CA MET A 744 25.59 -21.99 -3.69
C MET A 744 26.99 -21.88 -3.11
N TYR A 745 27.91 -22.75 -3.55
CA TYR A 745 29.32 -22.71 -3.18
C TYR A 745 30.08 -21.67 -4.02
N PHE A 746 31.16 -21.13 -3.48
CA PHE A 746 32.15 -20.36 -4.23
C PHE A 746 33.16 -21.33 -4.85
N GLU A 747 33.58 -21.07 -6.09
CA GLU A 747 34.48 -21.93 -6.86
C GLU A 747 35.95 -21.55 -6.72
#